data_AF-B6W793-F1
#
_entry.id   AF-B6W793-F1
#
_cell.length_a   1.000
_cell.length_b   1.000
_cell.length_c   1.000
_cell.angle_alpha   90.00
_cell.angle_beta   90.00
_cell.angle_gamma   90.00
#
_symmetry.space_group_name_H-M   'P 1'
#
loop_
_entity.id
_entity.type
_entity.pdbx_description
1 polymer ?
#
loop_
_entity_poly.entity_id
_entity_poly.type
_entity_poly.pdbx_seq_one_letter_code
_entity_poly.pdbx_strand_id
1 'polypeptide(L)'
;MKKNNNIFKFALVLALSSSVLFSNTDKVKADEVSGLDTSLNNNENLKSKQDTIKEDIAKKESELEGKIKEKNNLIKEKNNNENELSNIKSNHDQEIEKENNRLKELDEKKTSEEKKIDTHRQDKNNIADKNKKLEEDLKNKDEEIKKAKENIVSDKKLEIEKEISSKKEKLENLNKEKRGLEESLKSNEQAYAKKKQGYVRDKAYIDKLRKDLEIYPKNLEKIRDEKKYLDEQVEKIKEKNKIPQEKISKAKKHLESIRKQRDNFNKLNKSNQEQYNQKSSELNDLLKKYPNYHKYSDDYIKSKEDEFNSLEKEMAPFDNTIKNSTQKIKDNEEKILKAKSEIDRINNLLEEKSKQVEEKEAGLQNKQFALERAKEAKKNFEEASKDKASQNMDKNYPDFDAIIAQIEKDIKEVESQLSSLNAEVNTLKQNRQEQTNISSNLTNENLNLDKNINGARKSLAEKQKQAGQIQSELEQIEEEKRENENDIRKIADLNKEIKDLSNRIKGAKSAFEILDQQEEFANKTIAENKVEDITNLIEKQEALEKEINSTEKEINNIRNSLPQLEKNLDSEKTDLDNKEKEIANQREEVEKTSNELSQIKKSIKEKQGDLDLLENKDLKLKELKAQKQEIEEKIAENKEKIKQLDTSIQNKNAIIKDLDKEIEKAKENIENLRKNKEQIEKIKILSKKKLTI
;
A
#
# COMPACT_ATOMS: atom_id res chain seq x y z
N MET A 1 -122.64 -74.09 -15.60
CA MET A 1 -123.86 -73.78 -14.83
C MET A 1 -125.03 -74.53 -15.47
N LYS A 2 -125.62 -75.50 -14.76
CA LYS A 2 -127.01 -75.48 -14.26
C LYS A 2 -128.03 -75.18 -15.36
N LYS A 3 -128.86 -76.12 -15.81
CA LYS A 3 -129.96 -76.89 -15.16
C LYS A 3 -131.26 -76.42 -15.83
N ASN A 4 -132.28 -77.29 -15.77
CA ASN A 4 -133.71 -77.03 -16.02
C ASN A 4 -134.14 -77.04 -17.49
N ASN A 5 -135.26 -77.63 -17.89
CA ASN A 5 -136.26 -78.50 -17.25
C ASN A 5 -137.34 -78.67 -18.33
N ASN A 6 -138.01 -79.83 -18.38
CA ASN A 6 -139.48 -79.91 -18.55
C ASN A 6 -140.09 -79.44 -19.90
N ILE A 7 -141.20 -79.95 -20.44
CA ILE A 7 -142.27 -80.84 -19.98
C ILE A 7 -143.16 -81.07 -21.22
N PHE A 8 -143.73 -82.29 -21.31
CA PHE A 8 -145.07 -82.65 -21.84
C PHE A 8 -145.46 -82.31 -23.29
N LYS A 9 -145.82 -83.30 -24.14
CA LYS A 9 -147.04 -84.15 -24.11
C LYS A 9 -148.35 -83.36 -23.98
N PHE A 10 -149.12 -83.30 -25.05
CA PHE A 10 -150.59 -83.40 -25.10
C PHE A 10 -150.95 -83.33 -26.60
N ALA A 11 -151.88 -84.06 -27.18
CA ALA A 11 -152.63 -85.28 -26.91
C ALA A 11 -153.63 -85.38 -28.08
N LEU A 12 -154.20 -86.57 -28.24
CA LEU A 12 -155.62 -86.75 -28.62
C LEU A 12 -156.02 -86.34 -30.05
N VAL A 13 -156.83 -87.06 -30.82
CA VAL A 13 -157.53 -88.34 -30.65
C VAL A 13 -158.47 -88.52 -31.85
N LEU A 14 -158.69 -89.79 -32.21
CA LEU A 14 -159.90 -90.41 -32.80
C LEU A 14 -160.57 -89.74 -34.02
N ALA A 15 -160.75 -90.54 -35.07
CA ALA A 15 -161.89 -91.47 -35.19
C ALA A 15 -161.47 -92.59 -36.17
N LEU A 16 -161.35 -93.87 -35.80
CA LEU A 16 -162.42 -94.85 -35.61
C LEU A 16 -163.62 -94.65 -36.54
N SER A 17 -163.81 -95.62 -37.46
CA SER A 17 -165.06 -96.26 -37.88
C SER A 17 -164.84 -96.79 -39.31
N SER A 18 -165.18 -98.02 -39.70
CA SER A 18 -165.61 -99.23 -39.02
C SER A 18 -165.83 -100.24 -40.14
N SER A 19 -165.52 -101.51 -39.87
CA SER A 19 -166.02 -102.67 -40.59
C SER A 19 -167.53 -102.59 -40.86
N VAL A 20 -168.03 -103.38 -41.82
CA VAL A 20 -168.95 -104.52 -41.60
C VAL A 20 -169.72 -104.87 -42.89
N LEU A 21 -169.55 -106.15 -43.29
CA LEU A 21 -170.53 -107.18 -43.75
C LEU A 21 -171.73 -106.74 -44.63
N PHE A 22 -172.20 -107.49 -45.61
CA PHE A 22 -172.59 -108.91 -45.67
C PHE A 22 -172.53 -109.35 -47.15
N SER A 23 -171.90 -110.47 -47.47
CA SER A 23 -172.46 -111.84 -47.55
C SER A 23 -173.54 -112.04 -48.61
N ASN A 24 -173.33 -113.13 -49.37
CA ASN A 24 -174.34 -114.01 -49.97
C ASN A 24 -175.32 -113.38 -50.97
N THR A 25 -175.35 -113.94 -52.17
CA THR A 25 -176.21 -115.12 -52.33
C THR A 25 -175.76 -116.01 -53.48
N ASP A 26 -175.86 -117.29 -53.14
CA ASP A 26 -175.78 -118.50 -53.94
C ASP A 26 -176.76 -118.48 -55.12
N LYS A 27 -176.32 -119.12 -56.21
CA LYS A 27 -177.08 -119.99 -57.14
C LYS A 27 -178.22 -119.28 -57.91
N VAL A 28 -178.47 -119.62 -59.17
CA VAL A 28 -179.10 -120.89 -59.55
C VAL A 28 -178.92 -121.09 -61.06
N LYS A 29 -178.68 -122.37 -61.40
CA LYS A 29 -178.70 -122.97 -62.73
C LYS A 29 -180.08 -122.81 -63.38
N ALA A 30 -180.16 -122.80 -64.71
CA ALA A 30 -180.90 -123.81 -65.47
C ALA A 30 -180.81 -123.49 -66.98
N ASP A 31 -180.48 -124.51 -67.75
CA ASP A 31 -180.93 -124.72 -69.14
C ASP A 31 -182.49 -124.64 -69.18
N GLU A 32 -183.25 -124.51 -70.26
CA GLU A 32 -183.09 -124.75 -71.69
C GLU A 32 -184.44 -124.38 -72.37
N VAL A 33 -184.49 -124.54 -73.69
CA VAL A 33 -185.66 -124.83 -74.55
C VAL A 33 -186.40 -123.69 -75.28
N SER A 34 -186.84 -124.13 -76.46
CA SER A 34 -187.16 -123.63 -77.78
C SER A 34 -188.41 -122.78 -78.00
N GLY A 35 -188.50 -122.24 -79.22
CA GLY A 35 -189.57 -121.39 -79.73
C GLY A 35 -190.91 -122.06 -80.03
N LEU A 36 -191.88 -121.27 -80.51
CA LEU A 36 -192.69 -121.50 -81.71
C LEU A 36 -193.64 -120.31 -81.97
N ASP A 37 -194.33 -120.40 -83.09
CA ASP A 37 -194.81 -119.37 -84.01
C ASP A 37 -196.32 -119.04 -83.88
N THR A 38 -196.75 -118.11 -84.73
CA THR A 38 -198.08 -117.89 -85.34
C THR A 38 -199.10 -116.88 -84.77
N SER A 39 -199.61 -116.13 -85.75
CA SER A 39 -200.78 -115.23 -85.83
C SER A 39 -201.97 -115.58 -84.95
N LEU A 40 -202.85 -114.61 -84.69
CA LEU A 40 -204.28 -114.80 -84.96
C LEU A 40 -205.04 -113.48 -85.00
N ASN A 41 -206.06 -113.51 -85.84
CA ASN A 41 -206.99 -112.43 -86.11
C ASN A 41 -208.11 -112.41 -85.06
N ASN A 42 -208.71 -111.23 -84.89
CA ASN A 42 -210.01 -110.93 -84.29
C ASN A 42 -210.28 -111.09 -82.78
N ASN A 43 -210.69 -109.94 -82.22
CA ASN A 43 -211.68 -109.67 -81.18
C ASN A 43 -211.45 -110.12 -79.72
N GLU A 44 -211.78 -109.19 -78.82
CA GLU A 44 -212.04 -109.39 -77.38
C GLU A 44 -210.85 -109.71 -76.44
N ASN A 45 -210.10 -108.69 -76.00
CA ASN A 45 -209.88 -108.42 -74.55
C ASN A 45 -208.89 -107.26 -74.31
N LEU A 46 -209.37 -106.17 -73.69
CA LEU A 46 -208.61 -104.92 -73.50
C LEU A 46 -208.54 -104.46 -72.02
N LYS A 47 -208.84 -105.31 -71.01
CA LYS A 47 -209.02 -104.85 -69.62
C LYS A 47 -208.03 -105.35 -68.55
N SER A 48 -207.09 -106.27 -68.84
CA SER A 48 -206.13 -106.78 -67.82
C SER A 48 -204.71 -106.20 -67.86
N LYS A 49 -204.33 -105.46 -68.91
CA LYS A 49 -202.96 -104.92 -69.09
C LYS A 49 -202.67 -103.59 -68.37
N GLN A 50 -203.67 -102.93 -67.78
CA GLN A 50 -203.50 -101.57 -67.21
C GLN A 50 -203.07 -101.55 -65.74
N ASP A 51 -203.33 -102.60 -64.96
CA ASP A 51 -203.06 -102.61 -63.51
C ASP A 51 -201.59 -102.95 -63.16
N THR A 52 -200.87 -103.69 -64.02
CA THR A 52 -199.49 -104.12 -63.74
C THR A 52 -198.44 -102.99 -63.90
N ILE A 53 -198.72 -101.95 -64.69
CA ILE A 53 -197.74 -100.88 -64.96
C ILE A 53 -197.67 -99.85 -63.82
N LYS A 54 -198.73 -99.70 -63.01
CA LYS A 54 -198.76 -98.73 -61.90
C LYS A 54 -197.92 -99.16 -60.69
N GLU A 55 -197.70 -100.45 -60.48
CA GLU A 55 -196.93 -100.96 -59.35
C GLU A 55 -195.41 -100.74 -59.50
N ASP A 56 -194.88 -100.72 -60.73
CA ASP A 56 -193.44 -100.61 -61.01
C ASP A 56 -192.87 -99.18 -60.86
N ILE A 57 -193.69 -98.14 -61.02
CA ILE A 57 -193.23 -96.74 -60.93
C ILE A 57 -192.94 -96.35 -59.47
N ALA A 58 -193.77 -96.79 -58.52
CA ALA A 58 -193.63 -96.42 -57.10
C ALA A 58 -192.33 -96.96 -56.46
N LYS A 59 -191.75 -98.03 -56.99
CA LYS A 59 -190.51 -98.64 -56.46
C LYS A 59 -189.25 -97.84 -56.78
N LYS A 60 -189.20 -97.12 -57.91
CA LYS A 60 -187.99 -96.37 -58.33
C LYS A 60 -187.81 -95.03 -57.65
N GLU A 61 -188.88 -94.39 -57.16
CA GLU A 61 -188.76 -93.09 -56.48
C GLU A 61 -188.10 -93.21 -55.11
N SER A 62 -188.38 -94.29 -54.35
CA SER A 62 -187.76 -94.55 -53.05
C SER A 62 -186.23 -94.80 -53.12
N GLU A 63 -185.70 -95.23 -54.26
CA GLU A 63 -184.29 -95.56 -54.43
C GLU A 63 -183.41 -94.32 -54.72
N LEU A 64 -184.00 -93.25 -55.25
CA LEU A 64 -183.28 -92.03 -55.63
C LEU A 64 -183.03 -91.11 -54.43
N GLU A 65 -183.95 -91.08 -53.48
CA GLU A 65 -183.87 -90.23 -52.28
C GLU A 65 -182.71 -90.65 -51.34
N GLY A 66 -182.35 -91.93 -51.32
CA GLY A 66 -181.20 -92.45 -50.57
C GLY A 66 -179.84 -91.94 -51.05
N LYS A 67 -179.64 -91.81 -52.37
CA LYS A 67 -178.34 -91.43 -52.96
C LYS A 67 -177.98 -89.96 -52.79
N ILE A 68 -178.96 -89.08 -52.60
CA ILE A 68 -178.71 -87.64 -52.42
C ILE A 68 -178.12 -87.34 -51.03
N LYS A 69 -178.53 -88.09 -50.00
CA LYS A 69 -178.06 -87.89 -48.63
C LYS A 69 -176.58 -88.27 -48.45
N GLU A 70 -176.11 -89.28 -49.16
CA GLU A 70 -174.72 -89.79 -49.08
C GLU A 70 -173.70 -88.82 -49.70
N LYS A 71 -174.05 -88.14 -50.80
CA LYS A 71 -173.16 -87.19 -51.49
C LYS A 71 -172.78 -85.98 -50.64
N ASN A 72 -173.67 -85.50 -49.78
CA ASN A 72 -173.45 -84.28 -49.00
C ASN A 72 -172.46 -84.47 -47.83
N ASN A 73 -172.34 -85.67 -47.28
CA ASN A 73 -171.38 -85.95 -46.20
C ASN A 73 -169.92 -85.97 -46.71
N LEU A 74 -169.69 -86.51 -47.91
CA LEU A 74 -168.33 -86.60 -48.51
C LEU A 74 -167.70 -85.24 -48.82
N ILE A 75 -168.49 -84.18 -49.02
CA ILE A 75 -167.96 -82.85 -49.34
C ILE A 75 -167.39 -82.15 -48.10
N LYS A 76 -167.94 -82.37 -46.90
CA LYS A 76 -167.45 -81.75 -45.67
C LYS A 76 -166.06 -82.29 -45.26
N GLU A 77 -165.83 -83.59 -45.43
CA GLU A 77 -164.57 -84.24 -45.04
C GLU A 77 -163.35 -83.74 -45.84
N LYS A 78 -163.54 -83.41 -47.12
CA LYS A 78 -162.46 -82.92 -47.99
C LYS A 78 -161.88 -81.59 -47.52
N ASN A 79 -162.74 -80.65 -47.09
CA ASN A 79 -162.29 -79.29 -46.76
C ASN A 79 -161.44 -79.24 -45.49
N ASN A 80 -161.63 -80.18 -44.55
CA ASN A 80 -160.81 -80.23 -43.33
C ASN A 80 -159.37 -80.71 -43.62
N ASN A 81 -159.23 -81.73 -44.46
CA ASN A 81 -157.92 -82.29 -44.83
C ASN A 81 -157.05 -81.33 -45.65
N GLU A 82 -157.63 -80.40 -46.41
CA GLU A 82 -156.85 -79.41 -47.18
C GLU A 82 -156.18 -78.35 -46.29
N ASN A 83 -156.76 -78.01 -45.12
CA ASN A 83 -156.19 -77.03 -44.21
C ASN A 83 -154.99 -77.57 -43.41
N GLU A 84 -155.08 -78.81 -42.91
CA GLU A 84 -153.96 -79.44 -42.18
C GLU A 84 -152.70 -79.59 -43.05
N LEU A 85 -152.88 -79.89 -44.34
CA LEU A 85 -151.76 -80.02 -45.28
C LEU A 85 -151.00 -78.69 -45.51
N SER A 86 -151.66 -77.54 -45.35
CA SER A 86 -151.04 -76.22 -45.56
C SER A 86 -150.11 -75.82 -44.41
N ASN A 87 -150.46 -76.18 -43.17
CA ASN A 87 -149.65 -75.84 -42.00
C ASN A 87 -148.32 -76.59 -41.95
N ILE A 88 -148.31 -77.89 -42.32
CA ILE A 88 -147.07 -78.71 -42.31
C ILE A 88 -146.03 -78.16 -43.29
N LYS A 89 -146.45 -77.61 -44.42
CA LYS A 89 -145.55 -77.04 -45.43
C LYS A 89 -144.84 -75.77 -44.92
N SER A 90 -145.53 -74.91 -44.18
CA SER A 90 -144.96 -73.67 -43.64
C SER A 90 -143.85 -73.91 -42.60
N ASN A 91 -143.95 -74.97 -41.80
CA ASN A 91 -142.92 -75.27 -40.78
C ASN A 91 -141.60 -75.76 -41.39
N HIS A 92 -141.64 -76.56 -42.47
CA HIS A 92 -140.42 -77.03 -43.12
C HIS A 92 -139.61 -75.89 -43.75
N ASP A 93 -140.27 -74.82 -44.22
CA ASP A 93 -139.57 -73.67 -44.81
C ASP A 93 -138.78 -72.86 -43.78
N GLN A 94 -139.31 -72.72 -42.55
CA GLN A 94 -138.59 -72.05 -41.47
C GLN A 94 -137.36 -72.83 -40.98
N GLU A 95 -137.43 -74.17 -40.92
CA GLU A 95 -136.29 -74.99 -40.51
C GLU A 95 -135.14 -74.97 -41.54
N ILE A 96 -135.46 -74.94 -42.83
CA ILE A 96 -134.46 -74.79 -43.89
C ILE A 96 -133.72 -73.44 -43.77
N GLU A 97 -134.43 -72.36 -43.49
CA GLU A 97 -133.82 -71.03 -43.34
C GLU A 97 -132.84 -71.00 -42.15
N LYS A 98 -133.21 -71.62 -41.02
CA LYS A 98 -132.38 -71.68 -39.83
C LYS A 98 -131.04 -72.40 -40.08
N GLU A 99 -131.05 -73.54 -40.76
CA GLU A 99 -129.80 -74.26 -41.02
C GLU A 99 -128.92 -73.62 -42.09
N ASN A 100 -129.48 -72.84 -43.01
CA ASN A 100 -128.66 -72.03 -43.92
C ASN A 100 -127.88 -70.94 -43.18
N ASN A 101 -128.48 -70.29 -42.18
CA ASN A 101 -127.79 -69.29 -41.37
C ASN A 101 -126.64 -69.90 -40.54
N ARG A 102 -126.86 -71.09 -39.96
CA ARG A 102 -125.82 -71.82 -39.23
C ARG A 102 -124.61 -72.13 -40.12
N LEU A 103 -124.86 -72.50 -41.37
CA LEU A 103 -123.81 -72.83 -42.34
C LEU A 103 -122.88 -71.65 -42.60
N LYS A 104 -123.45 -70.44 -42.75
CA LYS A 104 -122.70 -69.20 -42.95
C LYS A 104 -121.78 -68.86 -41.77
N GLU A 105 -122.26 -69.01 -40.54
CA GLU A 105 -121.45 -68.74 -39.34
C GLU A 105 -120.24 -69.69 -39.21
N LEU A 106 -120.40 -70.95 -39.61
CA LEU A 106 -119.32 -71.92 -39.57
C LEU A 106 -118.24 -71.63 -40.62
N ASP A 107 -118.63 -71.22 -41.83
CA ASP A 107 -117.68 -70.79 -42.88
C ASP A 107 -116.86 -69.57 -42.45
N GLU A 108 -117.49 -68.56 -41.84
CA GLU A 108 -116.77 -67.36 -41.36
C GLU A 108 -115.71 -67.70 -40.28
N LYS A 109 -116.03 -68.62 -39.36
CA LYS A 109 -115.08 -69.09 -38.34
C LYS A 109 -113.89 -69.82 -38.96
N LYS A 110 -114.13 -70.66 -39.97
CA LYS A 110 -113.06 -71.37 -40.68
C LYS A 110 -112.08 -70.39 -41.32
N THR A 111 -112.57 -69.40 -42.06
CA THR A 111 -111.72 -68.38 -42.70
C THR A 111 -110.88 -67.58 -41.70
N SER A 112 -111.41 -67.29 -40.50
CA SER A 112 -110.66 -66.62 -39.44
C SER A 112 -109.45 -67.43 -38.95
N GLU A 113 -109.60 -68.74 -38.76
CA GLU A 113 -108.49 -69.58 -38.30
C GLU A 113 -107.43 -69.82 -39.39
N GLU A 114 -107.84 -69.87 -40.67
CA GLU A 114 -106.91 -69.93 -41.81
C GLU A 114 -105.96 -68.71 -41.84
N LYS A 115 -106.50 -67.48 -41.67
CA LYS A 115 -105.67 -66.26 -41.62
C LYS A 115 -104.64 -66.26 -40.50
N LYS A 116 -104.98 -66.83 -39.33
CA LYS A 116 -104.04 -66.92 -38.19
C LYS A 116 -102.89 -67.89 -38.47
N ILE A 117 -103.14 -68.96 -39.22
CA ILE A 117 -102.08 -69.90 -39.64
C ILE A 117 -101.07 -69.20 -40.55
N ASP A 118 -101.54 -68.40 -41.51
CA ASP A 118 -100.64 -67.69 -42.42
C ASP A 118 -99.75 -66.68 -41.70
N THR A 119 -100.29 -66.00 -40.69
CA THR A 119 -99.51 -65.07 -39.84
C THR A 119 -98.39 -65.82 -39.09
N HIS A 120 -98.70 -66.95 -38.45
CA HIS A 120 -97.68 -67.74 -37.74
C HIS A 120 -96.61 -68.31 -38.70
N ARG A 121 -96.97 -68.65 -39.95
CA ARG A 121 -96.00 -69.08 -40.96
C ARG A 121 -95.04 -67.96 -41.33
N GLN A 122 -95.53 -66.73 -41.48
CA GLN A 122 -94.70 -65.58 -41.77
C GLN A 122 -93.69 -65.29 -40.64
N ASP A 123 -94.14 -65.33 -39.39
CA ASP A 123 -93.25 -65.13 -38.23
C ASP A 123 -92.18 -66.21 -38.13
N LYS A 124 -92.54 -67.47 -38.39
CA LYS A 124 -91.58 -68.59 -38.43
C LYS A 124 -90.48 -68.34 -39.46
N ASN A 125 -90.84 -67.90 -40.67
CA ASN A 125 -89.86 -67.64 -41.73
C ASN A 125 -88.93 -66.47 -41.37
N ASN A 126 -89.47 -65.39 -40.80
CA ASN A 126 -88.67 -64.25 -40.35
C ASN A 126 -87.64 -64.62 -39.28
N ILE A 127 -87.99 -65.50 -38.34
CA ILE A 127 -87.05 -65.99 -37.31
C ILE A 127 -86.00 -66.91 -37.94
N ALA A 128 -86.39 -67.75 -38.91
CA ALA A 128 -85.46 -68.63 -39.60
C ALA A 128 -84.39 -67.85 -40.40
N ASP A 129 -84.77 -66.76 -41.06
CA ASP A 129 -83.81 -65.92 -41.80
C ASP A 129 -82.85 -65.17 -40.87
N LYS A 130 -83.33 -64.70 -39.71
CA LYS A 130 -82.45 -64.12 -38.68
C LYS A 130 -81.41 -65.12 -38.18
N ASN A 131 -81.79 -66.39 -38.00
CA ASN A 131 -80.85 -67.43 -37.57
C ASN A 131 -79.77 -67.74 -38.61
N LYS A 132 -80.10 -67.76 -39.92
CA LYS A 132 -79.09 -67.93 -40.95
C LYS A 132 -78.00 -66.84 -40.89
N LYS A 133 -78.39 -65.59 -40.64
CA LYS A 133 -77.44 -64.48 -40.50
C LYS A 133 -76.55 -64.63 -39.27
N LEU A 134 -77.11 -65.04 -38.13
CA LEU A 134 -76.32 -65.31 -36.92
C LEU A 134 -75.35 -66.49 -37.11
N GLU A 135 -75.74 -67.52 -37.87
CA GLU A 135 -74.86 -68.66 -38.20
C GLU A 135 -73.66 -68.22 -39.06
N GLU A 136 -73.84 -67.23 -39.95
CA GLU A 136 -72.74 -66.62 -40.72
C GLU A 136 -71.80 -65.79 -39.84
N ASP A 137 -72.36 -64.96 -38.95
CA ASP A 137 -71.57 -64.17 -37.98
C ASP A 137 -70.75 -65.07 -37.05
N LEU A 138 -71.30 -66.23 -36.64
CA LEU A 138 -70.59 -67.22 -35.82
C LEU A 138 -69.34 -67.77 -36.54
N LYS A 139 -69.47 -68.07 -37.83
CA LYS A 139 -68.37 -68.56 -38.66
C LYS A 139 -67.25 -67.53 -38.81
N ASN A 140 -67.62 -66.25 -39.00
CA ASN A 140 -66.65 -65.16 -39.05
C ASN A 140 -65.89 -65.01 -37.72
N LYS A 141 -66.58 -65.13 -36.57
CA LYS A 141 -65.93 -65.08 -35.25
C LYS A 141 -64.96 -66.22 -35.02
N ASP A 142 -65.25 -67.41 -35.54
CA ASP A 142 -64.32 -68.54 -35.47
C ASP A 142 -63.02 -68.30 -36.25
N GLU A 143 -63.08 -67.63 -37.41
CA GLU A 143 -61.87 -67.24 -38.16
C GLU A 143 -61.05 -66.17 -37.44
N GLU A 144 -61.68 -65.17 -36.83
CA GLU A 144 -61.01 -64.13 -36.02
C GLU A 144 -60.27 -64.75 -34.83
N ILE A 145 -60.91 -65.70 -34.13
CA ILE A 145 -60.30 -66.45 -33.02
C ILE A 145 -59.11 -67.29 -33.49
N LYS A 146 -59.20 -67.92 -34.66
CA LYS A 146 -58.10 -68.72 -35.23
C LYS A 146 -56.87 -67.85 -35.52
N LYS A 147 -57.04 -66.71 -36.18
CA LYS A 147 -55.95 -65.75 -36.47
C LYS A 147 -55.31 -65.17 -35.20
N ALA A 148 -56.11 -64.94 -34.15
CA ALA A 148 -55.60 -64.46 -32.87
C ALA A 148 -54.77 -65.51 -32.11
N LYS A 149 -55.09 -66.81 -32.25
CA LYS A 149 -54.36 -67.92 -31.60
C LYS A 149 -52.99 -68.20 -32.21
N GLU A 150 -52.83 -68.07 -33.52
CA GLU A 150 -51.55 -68.33 -34.22
C GLU A 150 -50.38 -67.46 -33.72
N ASN A 151 -50.66 -66.41 -32.94
CA ASN A 151 -49.69 -65.43 -32.49
C ASN A 151 -49.44 -65.40 -30.97
N ILE A 152 -50.13 -66.23 -30.17
CA ILE A 152 -49.99 -66.29 -28.71
C ILE A 152 -49.53 -67.70 -28.35
N VAL A 153 -48.22 -67.93 -28.38
CA VAL A 153 -47.61 -69.16 -27.85
C VAL A 153 -47.11 -68.83 -26.45
N SER A 154 -47.64 -69.50 -25.44
CA SER A 154 -47.24 -69.37 -24.02
C SER A 154 -45.71 -69.42 -23.83
N ASP A 155 -45.00 -70.18 -24.67
CA ASP A 155 -43.56 -70.38 -24.60
C ASP A 155 -42.76 -69.11 -24.94
N LYS A 156 -43.24 -68.27 -25.87
CA LYS A 156 -42.55 -67.01 -26.24
C LYS A 156 -42.56 -65.98 -25.12
N LYS A 157 -43.61 -65.97 -24.29
CA LYS A 157 -43.72 -65.07 -23.13
C LYS A 157 -42.67 -65.43 -22.07
N LEU A 158 -42.57 -66.71 -21.72
CA LEU A 158 -41.61 -67.23 -20.76
C LEU A 158 -40.15 -67.03 -21.18
N GLU A 159 -39.85 -67.13 -22.47
CA GLU A 159 -38.52 -66.89 -23.02
C GLU A 159 -38.08 -65.41 -22.87
N ILE A 160 -38.96 -64.47 -23.22
CA ILE A 160 -38.72 -63.03 -23.07
C ILE A 160 -38.51 -62.65 -21.59
N GLU A 161 -39.31 -63.22 -20.68
CA GLU A 161 -39.18 -62.98 -19.23
C GLU A 161 -37.83 -63.46 -18.67
N LYS A 162 -37.35 -64.65 -19.11
CA LYS A 162 -36.03 -65.18 -18.72
C LYS A 162 -34.88 -64.31 -19.24
N GLU A 163 -34.95 -63.85 -20.49
CA GLU A 163 -33.94 -62.95 -21.06
C GLU A 163 -33.86 -61.63 -20.30
N ILE A 164 -35.01 -61.03 -19.93
CA ILE A 164 -35.07 -59.80 -19.13
C ILE A 164 -34.39 -60.01 -17.77
N SER A 165 -34.66 -61.14 -17.10
CA SER A 165 -34.07 -61.44 -15.79
C SER A 165 -32.55 -61.58 -15.85
N SER A 166 -32.03 -62.35 -16.81
CA SER A 166 -30.57 -62.51 -17.00
C SER A 166 -29.87 -61.19 -17.33
N LYS A 167 -30.49 -60.35 -18.17
CA LYS A 167 -29.95 -59.02 -18.50
C LYS A 167 -29.96 -58.06 -17.31
N LYS A 168 -30.98 -58.13 -16.43
CA LYS A 168 -31.03 -57.34 -15.19
C LYS A 168 -29.90 -57.72 -14.22
N GLU A 169 -29.60 -59.01 -14.08
CA GLU A 169 -28.49 -59.49 -13.26
C GLU A 169 -27.14 -59.00 -13.81
N LYS A 170 -26.91 -59.12 -15.12
CA LYS A 170 -25.70 -58.58 -15.78
C LYS A 170 -25.58 -57.05 -15.60
N LEU A 171 -26.70 -56.33 -15.68
CA LEU A 171 -26.74 -54.89 -15.42
C LEU A 171 -26.32 -54.55 -13.98
N GLU A 172 -26.75 -55.31 -12.99
CA GLU A 172 -26.38 -55.09 -11.59
C GLU A 172 -24.88 -55.31 -11.36
N ASN A 173 -24.32 -56.39 -11.91
CA ASN A 173 -22.89 -56.70 -11.77
C ASN A 173 -21.99 -55.63 -12.41
N LEU A 174 -22.29 -55.20 -13.64
CA LEU A 174 -21.54 -54.13 -14.30
C LEU A 174 -21.67 -52.77 -13.58
N ASN A 175 -22.80 -52.50 -12.89
CA ASN A 175 -22.93 -51.29 -12.08
C ASN A 175 -22.03 -51.35 -10.83
N LYS A 176 -21.87 -52.52 -10.21
CA LYS A 176 -20.92 -52.71 -9.09
C LYS A 176 -19.48 -52.53 -9.54
N GLU A 177 -19.12 -53.11 -10.68
CA GLU A 177 -17.80 -52.97 -11.29
C GLU A 177 -17.47 -51.51 -11.63
N LYS A 178 -18.40 -50.80 -12.29
CA LYS A 178 -18.25 -49.37 -12.61
C LYS A 178 -18.00 -48.53 -11.35
N ARG A 179 -18.73 -48.77 -10.25
CA ARG A 179 -18.51 -48.06 -8.98
C ARG A 179 -17.11 -48.31 -8.42
N GLY A 180 -16.63 -49.55 -8.45
CA GLY A 180 -15.28 -49.89 -8.00
C GLY A 180 -14.18 -49.20 -8.83
N LEU A 181 -14.35 -49.13 -10.16
CA LEU A 181 -13.44 -48.42 -11.05
C LEU A 181 -13.47 -46.90 -10.80
N GLU A 182 -14.64 -46.30 -10.63
CA GLU A 182 -14.80 -44.86 -10.33
C GLU A 182 -14.17 -44.47 -8.99
N GLU A 183 -14.32 -45.29 -7.95
CA GLU A 183 -13.69 -45.07 -6.64
C GLU A 183 -12.15 -45.15 -6.71
N SER A 184 -11.63 -46.17 -7.42
CA SER A 184 -10.20 -46.34 -7.65
C SER A 184 -9.60 -45.18 -8.45
N LEU A 185 -10.26 -44.76 -9.53
CA LEU A 185 -9.87 -43.61 -10.35
C LEU A 185 -9.80 -42.32 -9.50
N LYS A 186 -10.84 -42.04 -8.70
CA LYS A 186 -10.88 -40.85 -7.84
C LYS A 186 -9.75 -40.84 -6.81
N SER A 187 -9.42 -41.98 -6.22
CA SER A 187 -8.30 -42.12 -5.27
C SER A 187 -6.95 -41.83 -5.96
N ASN A 188 -6.73 -42.39 -7.14
CA ASN A 188 -5.51 -42.18 -7.91
C ASN A 188 -5.37 -40.73 -8.41
N GLU A 189 -6.45 -40.09 -8.86
CA GLU A 189 -6.46 -38.68 -9.24
C GLU A 189 -6.07 -37.76 -8.06
N GLN A 190 -6.55 -38.06 -6.85
CA GLN A 190 -6.15 -37.32 -5.64
C GLN A 190 -4.67 -37.53 -5.29
N ALA A 191 -4.16 -38.76 -5.43
CA ALA A 191 -2.75 -39.06 -5.20
C ALA A 191 -1.83 -38.35 -6.21
N TYR A 192 -2.21 -38.33 -7.49
CA TYR A 192 -1.51 -37.58 -8.54
C TYR A 192 -1.49 -36.08 -8.25
N ALA A 193 -2.63 -35.49 -7.86
CA ALA A 193 -2.70 -34.07 -7.51
C ALA A 193 -1.75 -33.69 -6.35
N LYS A 194 -1.67 -34.52 -5.31
CA LYS A 194 -0.72 -34.32 -4.19
C LYS A 194 0.73 -34.43 -4.64
N LYS A 195 1.09 -35.46 -5.42
CA LYS A 195 2.45 -35.62 -5.97
C LYS A 195 2.84 -34.43 -6.87
N LYS A 196 1.91 -33.94 -7.69
CA LYS A 196 2.12 -32.79 -8.59
C LYS A 196 2.41 -31.51 -7.82
N GLN A 197 1.73 -31.28 -6.69
CA GLN A 197 2.02 -30.16 -5.81
C GLN A 197 3.39 -30.28 -5.11
N GLY A 198 3.82 -31.50 -4.77
CA GLY A 198 5.20 -31.77 -4.29
C GLY A 198 6.23 -31.35 -5.31
N TYR A 199 6.15 -31.93 -6.51
CA TYR A 199 7.05 -31.63 -7.63
C TYR A 199 7.17 -30.13 -7.94
N VAL A 200 6.05 -29.39 -7.96
CA VAL A 200 6.07 -27.94 -8.22
C VAL A 200 6.84 -27.18 -7.14
N ARG A 201 6.71 -27.57 -5.86
CA ARG A 201 7.47 -26.94 -4.76
C ARG A 201 8.95 -27.24 -4.86
N ASP A 202 9.30 -28.51 -5.10
CA ASP A 202 10.70 -28.94 -5.16
C ASP A 202 11.41 -28.34 -6.37
N LYS A 203 10.71 -28.24 -7.52
CA LYS A 203 11.19 -27.50 -8.69
C LYS A 203 11.44 -26.02 -8.38
N ALA A 204 10.51 -25.35 -7.70
CA ALA A 204 10.67 -23.93 -7.34
C ALA A 204 11.85 -23.71 -6.38
N TYR A 205 12.08 -24.65 -5.44
CA TYR A 205 13.24 -24.63 -4.56
C TYR A 205 14.55 -24.78 -5.32
N ILE A 206 14.63 -25.75 -6.24
CA ILE A 206 15.80 -25.95 -7.12
C ILE A 206 16.06 -24.72 -8.01
N ASP A 207 15.02 -24.13 -8.60
CA ASP A 207 15.15 -22.92 -9.42
C ASP A 207 15.65 -21.71 -8.60
N LYS A 208 15.25 -21.61 -7.32
CA LYS A 208 15.81 -20.61 -6.39
C LYS A 208 17.30 -20.87 -6.15
N LEU A 209 17.68 -22.10 -5.81
CA LEU A 209 19.08 -22.47 -5.58
C LEU A 209 19.98 -22.19 -6.80
N ARG A 210 19.46 -22.40 -8.03
CA ARG A 210 20.15 -22.03 -9.27
C ARG A 210 20.39 -20.52 -9.38
N LYS A 211 19.38 -19.70 -9.04
CA LYS A 211 19.53 -18.24 -8.99
C LYS A 211 20.53 -17.80 -7.92
N ASP A 212 20.49 -18.42 -6.74
CA ASP A 212 21.43 -18.14 -5.66
C ASP A 212 22.87 -18.46 -6.11
N LEU A 213 23.10 -19.54 -6.85
CA LEU A 213 24.41 -19.85 -7.47
C LEU A 213 24.84 -18.89 -8.58
N GLU A 214 23.93 -18.11 -9.17
CA GLU A 214 24.27 -17.07 -10.13
C GLU A 214 24.63 -15.74 -9.46
N ILE A 215 23.93 -15.42 -8.35
CA ILE A 215 24.05 -14.14 -7.64
C ILE A 215 25.20 -14.17 -6.63
N TYR A 216 25.30 -15.23 -5.82
CA TYR A 216 26.26 -15.29 -4.72
C TYR A 216 27.72 -15.16 -5.18
N PRO A 217 28.19 -15.78 -6.29
CA PRO A 217 29.54 -15.56 -6.77
C PRO A 217 29.82 -14.12 -7.20
N LYS A 218 28.85 -13.44 -7.85
CA LYS A 218 28.97 -12.03 -8.27
C LYS A 218 29.04 -11.10 -7.06
N ASN A 219 28.26 -11.38 -6.01
CA ASN A 219 28.33 -10.61 -4.76
C ASN A 219 29.62 -10.88 -3.99
N LEU A 220 30.07 -12.14 -3.96
CA LEU A 220 31.34 -12.52 -3.34
C LEU A 220 32.53 -11.80 -3.99
N GLU A 221 32.52 -11.65 -5.31
CA GLU A 221 33.54 -10.89 -6.05
C GLU A 221 33.55 -9.41 -5.64
N LYS A 222 32.38 -8.77 -5.52
CA LYS A 222 32.28 -7.39 -5.02
C LYS A 222 32.79 -7.23 -3.59
N ILE A 223 32.45 -8.16 -2.70
CA ILE A 223 32.90 -8.15 -1.29
C ILE A 223 34.42 -8.33 -1.23
N ARG A 224 35.00 -9.18 -2.07
CA ARG A 224 36.46 -9.37 -2.20
C ARG A 224 37.15 -8.11 -2.71
N ASP A 225 36.58 -7.43 -3.70
CA ASP A 225 37.10 -6.16 -4.21
C ASP A 225 37.06 -5.06 -3.15
N GLU A 226 35.96 -4.96 -2.39
CA GLU A 226 35.84 -4.00 -1.28
C GLU A 226 36.86 -4.28 -0.18
N LYS A 227 37.05 -5.56 0.18
CA LYS A 227 38.09 -5.97 1.13
C LYS A 227 39.49 -5.61 0.63
N LYS A 228 39.81 -5.88 -0.63
CA LYS A 228 41.10 -5.54 -1.24
C LYS A 228 41.37 -4.04 -1.20
N TYR A 229 40.35 -3.22 -1.51
CA TYR A 229 40.45 -1.77 -1.38
C TYR A 229 40.74 -1.33 0.07
N LEU A 230 40.06 -1.93 1.05
CA LEU A 230 40.33 -1.68 2.47
C LEU A 230 41.75 -2.09 2.88
N ASP A 231 42.25 -3.24 2.41
CA ASP A 231 43.63 -3.71 2.65
C ASP A 231 44.66 -2.67 2.17
N GLU A 232 44.48 -2.12 0.97
CA GLU A 232 45.34 -1.09 0.41
C GLU A 232 45.30 0.23 1.21
N GLN A 233 44.12 0.61 1.71
CA GLN A 233 43.95 1.83 2.51
C GLN A 233 44.58 1.67 3.90
N VAL A 234 44.43 0.51 4.54
CA VAL A 234 45.06 0.21 5.82
C VAL A 234 46.58 0.23 5.71
N GLU A 235 47.19 -0.33 4.66
CA GLU A 235 48.65 -0.23 4.48
C GLU A 235 49.13 1.19 4.19
N LYS A 236 48.44 1.97 3.35
CA LYS A 236 48.79 3.38 3.13
C LYS A 236 48.75 4.20 4.41
N ILE A 237 47.79 3.93 5.30
CA ILE A 237 47.69 4.60 6.60
C ILE A 237 48.81 4.13 7.54
N LYS A 238 49.13 2.83 7.59
CA LYS A 238 50.28 2.31 8.37
C LYS A 238 51.61 2.91 7.92
N GLU A 239 51.86 3.00 6.61
CA GLU A 239 53.07 3.65 6.07
C GLU A 239 53.10 5.14 6.39
N LYS A 240 51.99 5.87 6.20
CA LYS A 240 51.87 7.27 6.60
C LYS A 240 52.07 7.48 8.11
N ASN A 241 51.69 6.52 8.95
CA ASN A 241 51.75 6.63 10.41
C ASN A 241 53.13 6.32 11.02
N LYS A 242 54.06 5.67 10.31
CA LYS A 242 55.43 5.43 10.79
C LYS A 242 56.20 6.72 11.06
N ILE A 243 56.13 7.69 10.14
CA ILE A 243 56.86 8.96 10.24
C ILE A 243 56.33 9.84 11.41
N PRO A 244 55.01 10.04 11.57
CA PRO A 244 54.41 10.69 12.74
C PRO A 244 54.78 10.03 14.07
N GLN A 245 54.75 8.70 14.16
CA GLN A 245 55.13 7.96 15.38
C GLN A 245 56.60 8.20 15.78
N GLU A 246 57.51 8.16 14.82
CA GLU A 246 58.93 8.44 15.08
C GLU A 246 59.15 9.90 15.51
N LYS A 247 58.45 10.85 14.87
CA LYS A 247 58.47 12.27 15.26
C LYS A 247 57.90 12.50 16.66
N ILE A 248 56.79 11.87 17.01
CA ILE A 248 56.21 11.92 18.37
C ILE A 248 57.19 11.34 19.40
N SER A 249 57.83 10.21 19.11
CA SER A 249 58.80 9.59 20.00
C SER A 249 60.00 10.50 20.28
N LYS A 250 60.56 11.12 19.23
CA LYS A 250 61.65 12.11 19.36
C LYS A 250 61.19 13.36 20.15
N ALA A 251 60.01 13.88 19.86
CA ALA A 251 59.44 15.04 20.57
C ALA A 251 59.19 14.76 22.06
N LYS A 252 58.70 13.57 22.42
CA LYS A 252 58.52 13.16 23.82
C LYS A 252 59.86 13.07 24.56
N LYS A 253 60.90 12.49 23.95
CA LYS A 253 62.26 12.47 24.53
C LYS A 253 62.81 13.89 24.71
N HIS A 254 62.55 14.78 23.77
CA HIS A 254 62.97 16.18 23.86
C HIS A 254 62.25 16.92 25.01
N LEU A 255 60.94 16.75 25.16
CA LEU A 255 60.17 17.28 26.32
C LEU A 255 60.74 16.83 27.66
N GLU A 256 61.12 15.56 27.77
CA GLU A 256 61.70 15.04 29.01
C GLU A 256 63.07 15.65 29.31
N SER A 257 63.88 15.92 28.28
CA SER A 257 65.12 16.69 28.43
C SER A 257 64.87 18.13 28.88
N ILE A 258 63.87 18.81 28.29
CA ILE A 258 63.49 20.19 28.65
C ILE A 258 63.06 20.25 30.12
N ARG A 259 62.24 19.29 30.59
CA ARG A 259 61.82 19.21 32.00
C ARG A 259 63.01 19.08 32.95
N LYS A 260 63.95 18.18 32.66
CA LYS A 260 65.18 18.02 33.46
C LYS A 260 66.03 19.29 33.49
N GLN A 261 66.16 19.98 32.35
CA GLN A 261 66.87 21.25 32.27
C GLN A 261 66.17 22.34 33.09
N ARG A 262 64.84 22.45 32.99
CA ARG A 262 64.04 23.41 33.76
C ARG A 262 64.20 23.20 35.26
N ASP A 263 64.14 21.95 35.73
CA ASP A 263 64.34 21.63 37.15
C ASP A 263 65.73 22.04 37.65
N ASN A 264 66.77 21.80 36.84
CA ASN A 264 68.14 22.21 37.17
C ASN A 264 68.28 23.73 37.20
N PHE A 265 67.75 24.44 36.21
CA PHE A 265 67.76 25.91 36.19
C PHE A 265 66.97 26.51 37.34
N ASN A 266 65.82 25.93 37.72
CA ASN A 266 65.02 26.36 38.87
C ASN A 266 65.83 26.27 40.17
N LYS A 267 66.50 25.14 40.41
CA LYS A 267 67.37 24.95 41.59
C LYS A 267 68.50 25.98 41.62
N LEU A 268 69.18 26.16 40.48
CA LEU A 268 70.30 27.11 40.38
C LEU A 268 69.84 28.56 40.57
N ASN A 269 68.73 28.96 39.96
CA ASN A 269 68.21 30.31 40.06
C ASN A 269 67.73 30.63 41.48
N LYS A 270 67.05 29.69 42.14
CA LYS A 270 66.65 29.82 43.55
C LYS A 270 67.87 30.02 44.45
N SER A 271 68.92 29.23 44.26
CA SER A 271 70.18 29.39 45.01
C SER A 271 70.83 30.75 44.76
N ASN A 272 70.87 31.22 43.50
CA ASN A 272 71.41 32.56 43.19
C ASN A 272 70.57 33.68 43.85
N GLN A 273 69.24 33.56 43.89
CA GLN A 273 68.36 34.53 44.56
C GLN A 273 68.57 34.56 46.07
N GLU A 274 68.70 33.40 46.71
CA GLU A 274 69.01 33.30 48.14
C GLU A 274 70.36 33.97 48.46
N GLN A 275 71.40 33.69 47.67
CA GLN A 275 72.71 34.34 47.83
C GLN A 275 72.65 35.85 47.57
N TYR A 276 71.89 36.29 46.57
CA TYR A 276 71.72 37.72 46.27
C TYR A 276 71.09 38.44 47.45
N ASN A 277 70.02 37.89 48.04
CA ASN A 277 69.34 38.47 49.18
C ASN A 277 70.25 38.51 50.42
N GLN A 278 70.98 37.42 50.69
CA GLN A 278 71.90 37.34 51.81
C GLN A 278 73.02 38.38 51.70
N LYS A 279 73.73 38.43 50.56
CA LYS A 279 74.81 39.39 50.32
C LYS A 279 74.31 40.83 50.28
N SER A 280 73.12 41.08 49.73
CA SER A 280 72.50 42.42 49.74
C SER A 280 72.14 42.88 51.15
N SER A 281 71.68 41.97 52.03
CA SER A 281 71.47 42.27 53.45
C SER A 281 72.79 42.61 54.14
N GLU A 282 73.83 41.79 53.93
CA GLU A 282 75.16 42.02 54.51
C GLU A 282 75.77 43.35 54.05
N LEU A 283 75.61 43.70 52.77
CA LEU A 283 76.01 45.00 52.22
C LEU A 283 75.26 46.15 52.89
N ASN A 284 73.93 46.02 53.05
CA ASN A 284 73.12 47.05 53.70
C ASN A 284 73.51 47.28 55.17
N ASP A 285 73.84 46.22 55.90
CA ASP A 285 74.27 46.32 57.30
C ASP A 285 75.65 47.01 57.40
N LEU A 286 76.57 46.70 56.48
CA LEU A 286 77.86 47.40 56.34
C LEU A 286 77.69 48.88 55.97
N LEU A 287 76.79 49.21 55.04
CA LEU A 287 76.52 50.59 54.64
C LEU A 287 75.85 51.41 55.76
N LYS A 288 75.03 50.80 56.62
CA LYS A 288 74.51 51.45 57.83
C LYS A 288 75.60 51.77 58.84
N LYS A 289 76.59 50.89 58.99
CA LYS A 289 77.75 51.09 59.86
C LYS A 289 78.69 52.18 59.32
N TYR A 290 78.79 52.31 57.99
CA TYR A 290 79.64 53.29 57.31
C TYR A 290 78.86 54.15 56.30
N PRO A 291 77.99 55.06 56.77
CA PRO A 291 77.14 55.88 55.90
C PRO A 291 77.93 56.82 54.97
N ASN A 292 79.18 57.15 55.34
CA ASN A 292 80.07 58.01 54.55
C ASN A 292 81.01 57.23 53.62
N TYR A 293 80.77 55.93 53.38
CA TYR A 293 81.62 55.07 52.54
C TYR A 293 81.98 55.69 51.18
N HIS A 294 81.06 56.47 50.60
CA HIS A 294 81.27 57.13 49.31
C HIS A 294 82.52 58.04 49.28
N LYS A 295 82.92 58.63 50.42
CA LYS A 295 84.14 59.44 50.54
C LYS A 295 85.43 58.64 50.33
N TYR A 296 85.40 57.33 50.57
CA TYR A 296 86.56 56.45 50.38
C TYR A 296 86.64 55.87 48.96
N SER A 297 85.64 56.18 48.11
CA SER A 297 85.68 55.78 46.71
C SER A 297 86.83 56.47 45.99
N ASP A 298 87.49 55.74 45.10
CA ASP A 298 88.64 56.26 44.36
C ASP A 298 88.24 57.48 43.50
N ASP A 299 86.98 57.54 43.04
CA ASP A 299 86.45 58.69 42.28
C ASP A 299 86.37 59.97 43.14
N TYR A 300 85.94 59.86 44.41
CA TYR A 300 85.84 61.02 45.32
C TYR A 300 87.23 61.54 45.72
N ILE A 301 88.15 60.63 46.06
CA ILE A 301 89.54 60.97 46.41
C ILE A 301 90.21 61.68 45.23
N LYS A 302 90.09 61.12 44.02
CA LYS A 302 90.63 61.71 42.80
C LYS A 302 90.08 63.11 42.53
N SER A 303 88.77 63.32 42.74
CA SER A 303 88.17 64.66 42.59
C SER A 303 88.77 65.69 43.55
N LYS A 304 89.15 65.28 44.76
CA LYS A 304 89.79 66.16 45.76
C LYS A 304 91.26 66.42 45.46
N GLU A 305 91.98 65.41 44.97
CA GLU A 305 93.35 65.58 44.45
C GLU A 305 93.38 66.55 43.26
N ASP A 306 92.41 66.45 42.34
CA ASP A 306 92.28 67.38 41.21
C ASP A 306 91.99 68.82 41.67
N GLU A 307 91.16 69.00 42.71
CA GLU A 307 90.87 70.30 43.34
C GLU A 307 92.14 70.92 43.95
N PHE A 308 92.93 70.14 44.68
CA PHE A 308 94.22 70.56 45.24
C PHE A 308 95.22 70.98 44.15
N ASN A 309 95.39 70.14 43.11
CA ASN A 309 96.29 70.41 41.99
C ASN A 309 95.90 71.68 41.21
N SER A 310 94.61 72.02 41.15
CA SER A 310 94.14 73.27 40.54
C SER A 310 94.57 74.49 41.36
N LEU A 311 94.45 74.43 42.69
CA LEU A 311 94.86 75.51 43.58
C LEU A 311 96.37 75.76 43.51
N GLU A 312 97.21 74.72 43.46
CA GLU A 312 98.66 74.88 43.29
C GLU A 312 99.01 75.65 42.01
N LYS A 313 98.32 75.36 40.90
CA LYS A 313 98.52 76.07 39.63
C LYS A 313 98.10 77.54 39.72
N GLU A 314 97.03 77.85 40.45
CA GLU A 314 96.55 79.22 40.67
C GLU A 314 97.48 80.05 41.57
N MET A 315 98.34 79.43 42.38
CA MET A 315 99.31 80.13 43.23
C MET A 315 100.53 80.66 42.45
N ALA A 316 100.98 79.94 41.42
CA ALA A 316 102.20 80.26 40.67
C ALA A 316 102.24 81.68 40.04
N PRO A 317 101.14 82.25 39.49
CA PRO A 317 101.12 83.63 39.02
C PRO A 317 101.38 84.67 40.12
N PHE A 318 100.90 84.43 41.35
CA PHE A 318 101.11 85.34 42.47
C PHE A 318 102.57 85.31 42.95
N ASP A 319 103.16 84.12 43.07
CA ASP A 319 104.59 83.96 43.38
C ASP A 319 105.49 84.66 42.36
N ASN A 320 105.19 84.49 41.08
CA ASN A 320 105.90 85.19 40.01
C ASN A 320 105.74 86.72 40.11
N THR A 321 104.54 87.20 40.43
CA THR A 321 104.28 88.64 40.62
C THR A 321 105.09 89.21 41.78
N ILE A 322 105.14 88.50 42.91
CA ILE A 322 105.92 88.89 44.09
C ILE A 322 107.41 88.91 43.74
N LYS A 323 107.94 87.83 43.12
CA LYS A 323 109.36 87.71 42.76
C LYS A 323 109.80 88.81 41.78
N ASN A 324 109.05 89.02 40.71
CA ASN A 324 109.39 90.00 39.67
C ASN A 324 109.28 91.44 40.20
N SER A 325 108.22 91.76 40.95
CA SER A 325 108.05 93.10 41.54
C SER A 325 109.12 93.40 42.58
N THR A 326 109.50 92.41 43.41
CA THR A 326 110.58 92.56 44.40
C THR A 326 111.92 92.82 43.72
N GLN A 327 112.22 92.11 42.64
CA GLN A 327 113.45 92.35 41.87
C GLN A 327 113.45 93.76 41.26
N LYS A 328 112.31 94.18 40.69
CA LYS A 328 112.17 95.51 40.10
C LYS A 328 112.36 96.63 41.13
N ILE A 329 111.86 96.45 42.35
CA ILE A 329 112.09 97.39 43.47
C ILE A 329 113.59 97.52 43.74
N LYS A 330 114.32 96.41 43.86
CA LYS A 330 115.79 96.43 44.06
C LYS A 330 116.52 97.19 42.96
N ASP A 331 116.18 96.92 41.70
CA ASP A 331 116.78 97.61 40.55
C ASP A 331 116.49 99.13 40.58
N ASN A 332 115.28 99.50 41.00
CA ASN A 332 114.87 100.90 41.14
C ASN A 332 115.57 101.57 42.34
N GLU A 333 115.75 100.88 43.46
CA GLU A 333 116.50 101.36 44.63
C GLU A 333 117.96 101.68 44.27
N GLU A 334 118.63 100.83 43.49
CA GLU A 334 119.99 101.08 42.99
C GLU A 334 120.05 102.35 42.12
N LYS A 335 119.06 102.55 41.24
CA LYS A 335 118.97 103.74 40.39
C LYS A 335 118.68 105.01 41.20
N ILE A 336 117.80 104.92 42.20
CA ILE A 336 117.53 106.01 43.14
C ILE A 336 118.80 106.41 43.89
N LEU A 337 119.58 105.44 44.35
CA LEU A 337 120.85 105.69 45.04
C LEU A 337 121.85 106.41 44.13
N LYS A 338 121.99 105.96 42.87
CA LYS A 338 122.82 106.63 41.85
C LYS A 338 122.36 108.06 41.60
N ALA A 339 121.05 108.28 41.39
CA ALA A 339 120.49 109.61 41.18
C ALA A 339 120.74 110.53 42.38
N LYS A 340 120.59 110.05 43.62
CA LYS A 340 120.90 110.81 44.84
C LYS A 340 122.39 111.17 44.92
N SER A 341 123.29 110.23 44.66
CA SER A 341 124.73 110.52 44.65
C SER A 341 125.12 111.55 43.60
N GLU A 342 124.45 111.55 42.44
CA GLU A 342 124.67 112.55 41.39
C GLU A 342 124.10 113.93 41.79
N ILE A 343 122.95 113.98 42.47
CA ILE A 343 122.42 115.21 43.07
C ILE A 343 123.43 115.80 44.07
N ASP A 344 124.01 114.98 44.94
CA ASP A 344 125.01 115.43 45.92
C ASP A 344 126.26 115.97 45.23
N ARG A 345 126.75 115.28 44.20
CA ARG A 345 127.87 115.73 43.37
C ARG A 345 127.57 117.07 42.69
N ILE A 346 126.39 117.21 42.09
CA ILE A 346 125.95 118.45 41.43
C ILE A 346 125.81 119.59 42.45
N ASN A 347 125.29 119.33 43.66
CA ASN A 347 125.19 120.33 44.72
C ASN A 347 126.58 120.84 45.14
N ASN A 348 127.56 119.95 45.31
CA ASN A 348 128.95 120.35 45.62
C ASN A 348 129.55 121.21 44.51
N LEU A 349 129.35 120.83 43.24
CA LEU A 349 129.80 121.62 42.08
C LEU A 349 129.08 122.97 41.99
N LEU A 350 127.77 123.00 42.30
CA LEU A 350 126.99 124.24 42.36
C LEU A 350 127.52 125.17 43.45
N GLU A 351 127.87 124.65 44.62
CA GLU A 351 128.45 125.43 45.72
C GLU A 351 129.82 126.01 45.33
N GLU A 352 130.71 125.18 44.77
CA GLU A 352 132.02 125.63 44.27
C GLU A 352 131.89 126.71 43.19
N LYS A 353 131.02 126.48 42.20
CA LYS A 353 130.81 127.43 41.10
C LYS A 353 130.11 128.70 41.56
N SER A 354 129.16 128.61 42.50
CA SER A 354 128.52 129.80 43.07
C SER A 354 129.52 130.64 43.86
N LYS A 355 130.43 130.01 44.62
CA LYS A 355 131.52 130.72 45.30
C LYS A 355 132.47 131.40 44.30
N GLN A 356 132.81 130.74 43.21
CA GLN A 356 133.58 131.36 42.13
C GLN A 356 132.83 132.54 41.47
N VAL A 357 131.49 132.47 41.34
CA VAL A 357 130.66 133.59 40.89
C VAL A 357 130.80 134.74 41.88
N GLU A 358 130.59 134.50 43.17
CA GLU A 358 130.71 135.52 44.24
C GLU A 358 132.11 136.18 44.28
N GLU A 359 133.18 135.38 44.19
CA GLU A 359 134.56 135.86 44.16
C GLU A 359 134.83 136.73 42.92
N LYS A 360 134.31 136.34 41.75
CA LYS A 360 134.44 137.10 40.51
C LYS A 360 133.58 138.36 40.53
N GLU A 361 132.39 138.32 41.12
CA GLU A 361 131.55 139.50 41.34
C GLU A 361 132.22 140.51 42.28
N ALA A 362 132.80 140.05 43.40
CA ALA A 362 133.55 140.90 44.31
C ALA A 362 134.83 141.46 43.66
N GLY A 363 135.54 140.63 42.89
CA GLY A 363 136.69 141.06 42.10
C GLY A 363 136.34 142.10 41.04
N LEU A 364 135.20 141.92 40.37
CA LEU A 364 134.64 142.87 39.41
C LEU A 364 134.34 144.21 40.12
N GLN A 365 133.65 144.18 41.26
CA GLN A 365 133.35 145.38 42.06
C GLN A 365 134.64 146.10 42.49
N ASN A 366 135.63 145.36 43.01
CA ASN A 366 136.90 145.95 43.44
C ASN A 366 137.66 146.59 42.26
N LYS A 367 137.66 145.95 41.09
CA LYS A 367 138.27 146.52 39.87
C LYS A 367 137.50 147.73 39.37
N GLN A 368 136.17 147.72 39.47
CA GLN A 368 135.34 148.90 39.19
C GLN A 368 135.66 150.05 40.16
N PHE A 369 135.82 149.79 41.46
CA PHE A 369 136.27 150.79 42.44
C PHE A 369 137.69 151.30 42.16
N ALA A 370 138.62 150.42 41.78
CA ALA A 370 139.98 150.79 41.42
C ALA A 370 140.00 151.65 40.15
N LEU A 371 139.14 151.34 39.17
CA LEU A 371 138.96 152.14 37.96
C LEU A 371 138.54 153.56 38.32
N GLU A 372 137.53 153.70 39.18
CA GLU A 372 137.05 155.00 39.69
C GLU A 372 138.17 155.77 40.42
N ARG A 373 138.87 155.11 41.36
CA ARG A 373 139.99 155.74 42.09
C ARG A 373 141.15 156.13 41.18
N ALA A 374 141.49 155.32 40.18
CA ALA A 374 142.56 155.63 39.24
C ALA A 374 142.20 156.84 38.37
N LYS A 375 140.94 156.90 37.91
CA LYS A 375 140.38 158.08 37.21
C LYS A 375 140.43 159.32 38.10
N GLU A 376 140.10 159.19 39.38
CA GLU A 376 140.13 160.28 40.36
C GLU A 376 141.55 160.72 40.74
N ALA A 377 142.46 159.78 40.97
CA ALA A 377 143.87 160.07 41.29
C ALA A 377 144.59 160.75 40.12
N LYS A 378 144.32 160.31 38.88
CA LYS A 378 144.79 160.97 37.67
C LYS A 378 144.37 162.45 37.66
N LYS A 379 143.09 162.70 37.90
CA LYS A 379 142.52 164.05 37.96
C LYS A 379 143.17 164.90 39.06
N ASN A 380 143.30 164.37 40.28
CA ASN A 380 143.92 165.08 41.40
C ASN A 380 145.42 165.39 41.15
N PHE A 381 146.14 164.49 40.49
CA PHE A 381 147.55 164.70 40.12
C PHE A 381 147.73 165.79 39.06
N GLU A 382 146.87 165.78 38.03
CA GLU A 382 146.83 166.83 37.01
C GLU A 382 146.47 168.21 37.59
N GLU A 383 145.75 168.24 38.72
CA GLU A 383 145.47 169.46 39.48
C GLU A 383 146.68 169.91 40.32
N ALA A 384 147.29 169.02 41.12
CA ALA A 384 148.41 169.36 42.01
C ALA A 384 149.70 169.77 41.27
N SER A 385 149.97 169.19 40.11
CA SER A 385 151.14 169.52 39.27
C SER A 385 151.14 170.96 38.73
N LYS A 386 150.07 171.72 38.93
CA LYS A 386 149.96 173.13 38.50
C LYS A 386 150.44 174.15 39.55
N ASP A 387 150.66 173.77 40.81
CA ASP A 387 150.98 174.73 41.89
C ASP A 387 152.50 175.00 42.08
N LYS A 388 152.87 176.29 42.17
CA LYS A 388 154.27 176.80 42.10
C LYS A 388 155.12 176.59 43.37
N ALA A 389 154.66 175.87 44.38
CA ALA A 389 155.40 175.59 45.63
C ALA A 389 156.18 174.24 45.63
N SER A 390 156.21 173.50 44.52
CA SER A 390 156.75 172.12 44.49
C SER A 390 157.66 171.84 43.28
N GLN A 391 158.64 172.72 42.96
CA GLN A 391 159.58 172.47 41.85
C GLN A 391 160.92 171.83 42.25
N ASN A 392 161.09 171.49 43.53
CA ASN A 392 162.08 170.50 43.99
C ASN A 392 161.34 169.24 44.42
N MET A 393 160.82 168.47 43.47
CA MET A 393 160.37 167.11 43.69
C MET A 393 160.74 166.24 42.49
N ASP A 394 161.14 165.02 42.83
CA ASP A 394 161.88 164.02 42.08
C ASP A 394 161.14 163.45 40.85
N LYS A 395 161.88 163.08 39.79
CA LYS A 395 161.34 162.65 38.48
C LYS A 395 160.98 161.16 38.46
N ASN A 396 159.95 160.75 39.19
CA ASN A 396 159.35 159.43 39.00
C ASN A 396 157.82 159.48 39.17
N TYR A 397 157.09 159.69 38.07
CA TYR A 397 155.62 159.83 38.06
C TYR A 397 154.92 158.63 37.41
N PRO A 398 153.80 158.12 37.96
CA PRO A 398 153.02 157.01 37.37
C PRO A 398 152.21 157.41 36.11
N ASP A 399 152.09 156.51 35.12
CA ASP A 399 151.26 156.68 33.90
C ASP A 399 149.81 156.19 34.11
N PHE A 400 148.89 157.14 34.27
CA PHE A 400 147.51 156.83 34.63
C PHE A 400 146.64 156.29 33.49
N ASP A 401 146.89 156.64 32.22
CA ASP A 401 146.04 156.17 31.09
C ASP A 401 146.27 154.68 30.81
N ALA A 402 147.53 154.26 30.88
CA ALA A 402 147.89 152.85 30.80
C ALA A 402 147.24 152.05 31.95
N ILE A 403 147.21 152.61 33.17
CA ILE A 403 146.58 151.98 34.34
C ILE A 403 145.07 151.82 34.12
N ILE A 404 144.37 152.86 33.66
CA ILE A 404 142.91 152.83 33.42
C ILE A 404 142.55 151.81 32.34
N ALA A 405 143.24 151.82 31.20
CA ALA A 405 142.95 150.90 30.10
C ALA A 405 143.18 149.43 30.51
N GLN A 406 144.21 149.18 31.34
CA GLN A 406 144.44 147.85 31.88
C GLN A 406 143.31 147.41 32.82
N ILE A 407 142.82 148.30 33.70
CA ILE A 407 141.69 147.98 34.59
C ILE A 407 140.41 147.71 33.78
N GLU A 408 140.12 148.47 32.72
CA GLU A 408 138.94 148.23 31.87
C GLU A 408 139.03 146.91 31.10
N LYS A 409 140.22 146.53 30.63
CA LYS A 409 140.46 145.22 30.02
C LYS A 409 140.21 144.09 31.02
N ASP A 410 140.75 144.23 32.23
CA ASP A 410 140.53 143.25 33.30
C ASP A 410 139.05 143.11 33.68
N ILE A 411 138.28 144.21 33.68
CA ILE A 411 136.83 144.19 33.93
C ILE A 411 136.10 143.34 32.89
N LYS A 412 136.33 143.58 31.59
CA LYS A 412 135.69 142.80 30.52
C LYS A 412 136.03 141.31 30.59
N GLU A 413 137.27 141.00 30.96
CA GLU A 413 137.69 139.61 31.16
C GLU A 413 136.91 138.94 32.30
N VAL A 414 136.73 139.65 33.43
CA VAL A 414 135.94 139.15 34.56
C VAL A 414 134.45 139.01 34.20
N GLU A 415 133.87 139.93 33.43
CA GLU A 415 132.47 139.84 32.94
C GLU A 415 132.23 138.63 32.03
N SER A 416 133.17 138.35 31.11
CA SER A 416 133.10 137.17 30.25
C SER A 416 133.21 135.88 31.06
N GLN A 417 134.09 135.85 32.06
CA GLN A 417 134.22 134.71 32.98
C GLN A 417 132.94 134.50 33.77
N LEU A 418 132.32 135.57 34.29
CA LEU A 418 131.03 135.51 34.99
C LEU A 418 129.89 134.97 34.13
N SER A 419 129.81 135.38 32.87
CA SER A 419 128.77 134.88 31.94
C SER A 419 128.91 133.38 31.69
N SER A 420 130.15 132.90 31.49
CA SER A 420 130.43 131.46 31.36
C SER A 420 130.07 130.69 32.63
N LEU A 421 130.48 131.22 33.78
CA LEU A 421 130.23 130.59 35.08
C LEU A 421 128.74 130.49 35.40
N ASN A 422 127.96 131.54 35.09
CA ASN A 422 126.50 131.55 35.26
C ASN A 422 125.80 130.54 34.33
N ALA A 423 126.30 130.34 33.10
CA ALA A 423 125.78 129.32 32.20
C ALA A 423 126.04 127.89 32.75
N GLU A 424 127.23 127.65 33.30
CA GLU A 424 127.56 126.39 33.99
C GLU A 424 126.64 126.14 35.19
N VAL A 425 126.41 127.16 36.04
CA VAL A 425 125.51 127.08 37.21
C VAL A 425 124.08 126.72 36.77
N ASN A 426 123.56 127.34 35.71
CA ASN A 426 122.21 127.04 35.21
C ASN A 426 122.10 125.62 34.66
N THR A 427 123.11 125.14 33.94
CA THR A 427 123.18 123.75 33.44
C THR A 427 123.19 122.76 34.60
N LEU A 428 123.99 123.02 35.64
CA LEU A 428 124.02 122.19 36.85
C LEU A 428 122.67 122.19 37.58
N LYS A 429 121.96 123.32 37.68
CA LYS A 429 120.60 123.37 38.27
C LYS A 429 119.59 122.52 37.50
N GLN A 430 119.66 122.53 36.17
CA GLN A 430 118.80 121.69 35.32
C GLN A 430 119.09 120.20 35.53
N ASN A 431 120.36 119.81 35.47
CA ASN A 431 120.78 118.42 35.69
C ASN A 431 120.35 117.92 37.09
N ARG A 432 120.45 118.77 38.12
CA ARG A 432 119.97 118.44 39.47
C ARG A 432 118.47 118.15 39.48
N GLN A 433 117.68 118.96 38.77
CA GLN A 433 116.24 118.79 38.69
C GLN A 433 115.86 117.48 37.98
N GLU A 434 116.55 117.14 36.89
CA GLU A 434 116.36 115.87 36.18
C GLU A 434 116.62 114.66 37.09
N GLN A 435 117.73 114.67 37.83
CA GLN A 435 118.04 113.60 38.78
C GLN A 435 117.02 113.52 39.92
N THR A 436 116.51 114.66 40.39
CA THR A 436 115.45 114.72 41.40
C THR A 436 114.15 114.10 40.90
N ASN A 437 113.78 114.37 39.63
CA ASN A 437 112.62 113.79 38.98
C ASN A 437 112.78 112.27 38.80
N ILE A 438 113.96 111.80 38.38
CA ILE A 438 114.28 110.37 38.26
C ILE A 438 114.10 109.67 39.62
N SER A 439 114.67 110.23 40.69
CA SER A 439 114.56 109.68 42.05
C SER A 439 113.11 109.60 42.53
N SER A 440 112.33 110.66 42.31
CA SER A 440 110.93 110.75 42.75
C SER A 440 110.01 109.78 41.99
N ASN A 441 110.17 109.68 40.67
CA ASN A 441 109.37 108.78 39.83
C ASN A 441 109.60 107.31 40.20
N LEU A 442 110.87 106.91 40.36
CA LEU A 442 111.22 105.54 40.76
C LEU A 442 110.72 105.22 42.19
N THR A 443 110.75 106.20 43.10
CA THR A 443 110.19 106.03 44.45
C THR A 443 108.68 105.76 44.40
N ASN A 444 107.94 106.48 43.56
CA ASN A 444 106.51 106.25 43.36
C ASN A 444 106.22 104.91 42.67
N GLU A 445 107.05 104.50 41.71
CA GLU A 445 106.97 103.17 41.09
C GLU A 445 107.15 102.07 42.14
N ASN A 446 108.12 102.20 43.04
CA ASN A 446 108.34 101.26 44.13
C ASN A 446 107.14 101.16 45.08
N LEU A 447 106.52 102.29 45.45
CA LEU A 447 105.29 102.27 46.27
C LEU A 447 104.14 101.52 45.60
N ASN A 448 104.00 101.62 44.27
CA ASN A 448 102.99 100.87 43.52
C ASN A 448 103.34 99.38 43.43
N LEU A 449 104.61 99.04 43.21
CA LEU A 449 105.09 97.66 43.22
C LEU A 449 104.87 97.01 44.60
N ASP A 450 105.10 97.73 45.70
CA ASP A 450 104.81 97.25 47.06
C ASP A 450 103.32 96.96 47.28
N LYS A 451 102.43 97.82 46.78
CA LYS A 451 100.98 97.55 46.82
C LYS A 451 100.62 96.27 46.06
N ASN A 452 101.22 96.06 44.88
CA ASN A 452 101.01 94.86 44.08
C ASN A 452 101.54 93.60 44.80
N ILE A 453 102.73 93.68 45.41
CA ILE A 453 103.30 92.60 46.23
C ILE A 453 102.36 92.25 47.37
N ASN A 454 101.84 93.23 48.10
CA ASN A 454 100.94 92.99 49.22
C ASN A 454 99.61 92.36 48.78
N GLY A 455 99.03 92.81 47.66
CA GLY A 455 97.83 92.19 47.07
C GLY A 455 98.06 90.74 46.63
N ALA A 456 99.20 90.47 45.98
CA ALA A 456 99.59 89.12 45.58
C ALA A 456 99.85 88.20 46.80
N ARG A 457 100.52 88.70 47.85
CA ARG A 457 100.74 87.95 49.11
C ARG A 457 99.43 87.57 49.79
N LYS A 458 98.45 88.47 49.83
CA LYS A 458 97.15 88.18 50.43
C LYS A 458 96.40 87.09 49.66
N SER A 459 96.38 87.20 48.32
CA SER A 459 95.75 86.21 47.45
C SER A 459 96.42 84.83 47.56
N LEU A 460 97.76 84.82 47.61
CA LEU A 460 98.54 83.61 47.82
C LEU A 460 98.22 82.94 49.16
N ALA A 461 98.16 83.71 50.26
CA ALA A 461 97.86 83.19 51.59
C ALA A 461 96.45 82.58 51.68
N GLU A 462 95.45 83.20 51.02
CA GLU A 462 94.09 82.66 50.94
C GLU A 462 94.06 81.31 50.20
N LYS A 463 94.77 81.21 49.07
CA LYS A 463 94.86 79.96 48.30
C LYS A 463 95.65 78.88 49.05
N GLN A 464 96.74 79.23 49.73
CA GLN A 464 97.48 78.32 50.60
C GLN A 464 96.61 77.76 51.73
N LYS A 465 95.75 78.58 52.32
CA LYS A 465 94.80 78.13 53.34
C LYS A 465 93.78 77.12 52.77
N GLN A 466 93.25 77.37 51.57
CA GLN A 466 92.32 76.45 50.91
C GLN A 466 93.00 75.10 50.58
N ALA A 467 94.21 75.14 50.01
CA ALA A 467 94.97 73.93 49.72
C ALA A 467 95.28 73.13 50.99
N GLY A 468 95.67 73.80 52.08
CA GLY A 468 95.92 73.15 53.37
C GLY A 468 94.66 72.50 53.96
N GLN A 469 93.48 73.10 53.79
CA GLN A 469 92.21 72.48 54.19
C GLN A 469 91.92 71.19 53.41
N ILE A 470 92.07 71.21 52.08
CA ILE A 470 91.86 70.04 51.23
C ILE A 470 92.88 68.93 51.58
N GLN A 471 94.13 69.29 51.82
CA GLN A 471 95.15 68.33 52.22
C GLN A 471 94.81 67.66 53.55
N SER A 472 94.36 68.42 54.56
CA SER A 472 93.89 67.84 55.83
C SER A 472 92.66 66.94 55.65
N GLU A 473 91.74 67.28 54.74
CA GLU A 473 90.61 66.41 54.40
C GLU A 473 91.07 65.09 53.75
N LEU A 474 92.02 65.14 52.81
CA LEU A 474 92.59 63.94 52.18
C LEU A 474 93.32 63.05 53.19
N GLU A 475 94.13 63.62 54.08
CA GLU A 475 94.83 62.89 55.14
C GLU A 475 93.84 62.19 56.09
N GLN A 476 92.76 62.89 56.50
CA GLN A 476 91.69 62.30 57.31
C GLN A 476 91.00 61.14 56.59
N ILE A 477 90.66 61.31 55.30
CA ILE A 477 90.04 60.26 54.48
C ILE A 477 90.96 59.04 54.36
N GLU A 478 92.27 59.23 54.19
CA GLU A 478 93.24 58.12 54.13
C GLU A 478 93.37 57.38 55.46
N GLU A 479 93.37 58.09 56.59
CA GLU A 479 93.44 57.48 57.92
C GLU A 479 92.16 56.68 58.22
N GLU A 480 90.99 57.27 57.99
CA GLU A 480 89.70 56.58 58.11
C GLU A 480 89.59 55.38 57.14
N LYS A 481 90.16 55.48 55.93
CA LYS A 481 90.22 54.38 54.95
C LYS A 481 91.14 53.25 55.41
N ARG A 482 92.26 53.56 56.08
CA ARG A 482 93.19 52.57 56.67
C ARG A 482 92.57 51.84 57.85
N GLU A 483 91.94 52.56 58.77
CA GLU A 483 91.27 51.95 59.93
C GLU A 483 90.14 50.99 59.51
N ASN A 484 89.45 51.30 58.41
CA ASN A 484 88.29 50.55 57.92
C ASN A 484 88.58 49.72 56.66
N GLU A 485 89.84 49.48 56.33
CA GLU A 485 90.26 48.89 55.05
C GLU A 485 89.56 47.55 54.75
N ASN A 486 89.45 46.69 55.77
CA ASN A 486 88.82 45.38 55.63
C ASN A 486 87.32 45.48 55.30
N ASP A 487 86.60 46.38 55.97
CA ASP A 487 85.17 46.58 55.75
C ASP A 487 84.92 47.26 54.38
N ILE A 488 85.81 48.16 53.95
CA ILE A 488 85.77 48.82 52.64
C ILE A 488 85.97 47.81 51.49
N ARG A 489 86.98 46.93 51.62
CA ARG A 489 87.21 45.83 50.66
C ARG A 489 86.01 44.89 50.60
N LYS A 490 85.44 44.55 51.77
CA LYS A 490 84.25 43.70 51.85
C LYS A 490 83.03 44.32 51.16
N ILE A 491 82.80 45.62 51.31
CA ILE A 491 81.74 46.34 50.57
C ILE A 491 81.97 46.27 49.05
N ALA A 492 83.21 46.45 48.59
CA ALA A 492 83.55 46.37 47.17
C ALA A 492 83.32 44.95 46.60
N ASP A 493 83.75 43.92 47.32
CA ASP A 493 83.55 42.52 46.96
C ASP A 493 82.06 42.15 46.92
N LEU A 494 81.29 42.53 47.96
CA LEU A 494 79.85 42.32 48.00
C LEU A 494 79.13 42.99 46.82
N ASN A 495 79.50 44.23 46.48
CA ASN A 495 78.94 44.92 45.31
C ASN A 495 79.20 44.17 44.00
N LYS A 496 80.41 43.62 43.82
CA LYS A 496 80.77 42.82 42.65
C LYS A 496 79.98 41.51 42.60
N GLU A 497 79.92 40.78 43.70
CA GLU A 497 79.19 39.52 43.78
C GLU A 497 77.68 39.69 43.58
N ILE A 498 77.08 40.75 44.16
CA ILE A 498 75.67 41.11 43.96
C ILE A 498 75.41 41.43 42.49
N LYS A 499 76.31 42.16 41.82
CA LYS A 499 76.20 42.45 40.38
C LYS A 499 76.26 41.18 39.54
N ASP A 500 77.19 40.28 39.83
CA ASP A 500 77.33 39.00 39.13
C ASP A 500 76.12 38.10 39.35
N LEU A 501 75.61 38.01 40.59
CA LEU A 501 74.38 37.29 40.92
C LEU A 501 73.17 37.89 40.21
N SER A 502 73.04 39.22 40.18
CA SER A 502 71.97 39.91 39.45
C SER A 502 71.99 39.56 37.97
N ASN A 503 73.17 39.55 37.34
CA ASN A 503 73.34 39.15 35.95
C ASN A 503 72.96 37.67 35.73
N ARG A 504 73.35 36.77 36.64
CA ARG A 504 72.98 35.34 36.59
C ARG A 504 71.48 35.13 36.72
N ILE A 505 70.80 35.84 37.62
CA ILE A 505 69.34 35.79 37.80
C ILE A 505 68.62 36.32 36.56
N LYS A 506 69.10 37.42 35.97
CA LYS A 506 68.57 37.94 34.69
C LYS A 506 68.75 36.93 33.56
N GLY A 507 69.93 36.32 33.45
CA GLY A 507 70.21 35.27 32.46
C GLY A 507 69.33 34.03 32.63
N ALA A 508 69.00 33.64 33.87
CA ALA A 508 68.08 32.55 34.14
C ALA A 508 66.67 32.83 33.59
N LYS A 509 66.19 34.07 33.65
CA LYS A 509 64.90 34.45 33.06
C LYS A 509 64.86 34.20 31.56
N SER A 510 65.89 34.62 30.83
CA SER A 510 66.01 34.35 29.40
C SER A 510 66.13 32.85 29.09
N ALA A 511 66.81 32.08 29.95
CA ALA A 511 66.88 30.62 29.79
C ALA A 511 65.52 29.95 29.97
N PHE A 512 64.68 30.41 30.90
CA PHE A 512 63.30 29.90 31.04
C PHE A 512 62.44 30.21 29.81
N GLU A 513 62.52 31.42 29.26
CA GLU A 513 61.81 31.79 28.03
C GLU A 513 62.19 30.88 26.85
N ILE A 514 63.48 30.53 26.71
CA ILE A 514 63.94 29.57 25.69
C ILE A 514 63.35 28.17 25.94
N LEU A 515 63.34 27.70 27.20
CA LEU A 515 62.77 26.39 27.53
C LEU A 515 61.25 26.34 27.28
N ASP A 516 60.52 27.43 27.54
CA ASP A 516 59.10 27.55 27.25
C ASP A 516 58.82 27.44 25.74
N GLN A 517 59.60 28.14 24.91
CA GLN A 517 59.51 28.06 23.44
C GLN A 517 59.81 26.64 22.92
N GLN A 518 60.82 25.97 23.48
CA GLN A 518 61.16 24.60 23.10
C GLN A 518 60.05 23.60 23.51
N GLU A 519 59.44 23.79 24.67
CA GLU A 519 58.32 22.97 25.13
C GLU A 519 57.09 23.16 24.24
N GLU A 520 56.77 24.40 23.87
CA GLU A 520 55.68 24.72 22.94
C GLU A 520 55.90 24.05 21.57
N PHE A 521 57.11 24.15 21.02
CA PHE A 521 57.47 23.51 19.75
C PHE A 521 57.33 21.98 19.81
N ALA A 522 57.78 21.35 20.89
CA ALA A 522 57.69 19.91 21.06
C ALA A 522 56.22 19.46 21.24
N ASN A 523 55.41 20.20 22.00
CA ASN A 523 53.98 19.93 22.16
C ASN A 523 53.21 20.09 20.85
N LYS A 524 53.51 21.13 20.07
CA LYS A 524 52.94 21.35 18.73
C LYS A 524 53.26 20.18 17.79
N THR A 525 54.51 19.72 17.80
CA THR A 525 54.93 18.56 17.01
C THR A 525 54.13 17.31 17.37
N ILE A 526 53.83 17.09 18.66
CA ILE A 526 53.03 15.94 19.10
C ILE A 526 51.56 16.09 18.66
N ALA A 527 50.99 17.28 18.74
CA ALA A 527 49.60 17.55 18.36
C ALA A 527 49.38 17.39 16.84
N GLU A 528 50.27 17.94 16.02
CA GLU A 528 50.17 17.90 14.54
C GLU A 528 50.42 16.51 13.94
N ASN A 529 51.08 15.62 14.69
CA ASN A 529 51.41 14.26 14.25
C ASN A 529 50.53 13.19 14.92
N LYS A 530 49.43 13.58 15.59
CA LYS A 530 48.45 12.63 16.12
C LYS A 530 47.91 11.75 15.00
N VAL A 531 47.99 10.45 15.20
CA VAL A 531 47.59 9.42 14.24
C VAL A 531 46.07 9.22 14.28
N GLU A 532 45.42 9.13 13.12
CA GLU A 532 44.03 8.72 12.97
C GLU A 532 43.84 7.24 13.38
N ASP A 533 42.76 6.97 14.11
CA ASP A 533 42.39 5.62 14.56
C ASP A 533 42.08 4.70 13.36
N ILE A 534 43.03 3.81 13.06
CA ILE A 534 42.92 2.77 12.02
C ILE A 534 41.92 1.66 12.41
N THR A 535 41.48 1.66 13.68
CA THR A 535 40.66 0.62 14.32
C THR A 535 39.37 0.33 13.57
N ASN A 536 38.65 1.37 13.13
CA ASN A 536 37.39 1.20 12.40
C ASN A 536 37.56 0.51 11.03
N LEU A 537 38.71 0.72 10.37
CA LEU A 537 39.01 0.07 9.09
C LEU A 537 39.36 -1.41 9.28
N ILE A 538 40.07 -1.73 10.36
CA ILE A 538 40.40 -3.12 10.73
C ILE A 538 39.14 -3.90 11.10
N GLU A 539 38.25 -3.31 11.91
CA GLU A 539 36.96 -3.94 12.25
C GLU A 539 36.11 -4.22 10.99
N LYS A 540 36.12 -3.29 10.01
CA LYS A 540 35.44 -3.49 8.74
C LYS A 540 36.08 -4.59 7.88
N GLN A 541 37.42 -4.72 7.87
CA GLN A 541 38.10 -5.85 7.21
C GLN A 541 37.68 -7.21 7.79
N GLU A 542 37.66 -7.33 9.12
CA GLU A 542 37.28 -8.56 9.81
C GLU A 542 35.81 -8.94 9.55
N ALA A 543 34.92 -7.96 9.44
CA ALA A 543 33.52 -8.19 9.09
C ALA A 543 33.37 -8.74 7.66
N LEU A 544 34.08 -8.15 6.67
CA LEU A 544 34.06 -8.62 5.29
C LEU A 544 34.68 -10.03 5.16
N GLU A 545 35.74 -10.34 5.92
CA GLU A 545 36.32 -11.69 5.96
C GLU A 545 35.32 -12.74 6.44
N LYS A 546 34.52 -12.43 7.46
CA LYS A 546 33.46 -13.32 7.95
C LYS A 546 32.36 -13.52 6.91
N GLU A 547 31.98 -12.45 6.22
CA GLU A 547 30.96 -12.48 5.15
C GLU A 547 31.40 -13.31 3.94
N ILE A 548 32.66 -13.17 3.51
CA ILE A 548 33.29 -14.00 2.47
C ILE A 548 33.21 -15.48 2.85
N ASN A 549 33.68 -15.83 4.05
CA ASN A 549 33.69 -17.22 4.53
C ASN A 549 32.27 -17.83 4.62
N SER A 550 31.27 -17.04 5.04
CA SER A 550 29.87 -17.48 5.11
C SER A 550 29.30 -17.74 3.71
N THR A 551 29.51 -16.79 2.80
CA THR A 551 29.00 -16.88 1.43
C THR A 551 29.65 -18.03 0.65
N GLU A 552 30.95 -18.27 0.85
CA GLU A 552 31.66 -19.41 0.25
C GLU A 552 31.11 -20.76 0.76
N LYS A 553 30.81 -20.87 2.06
CA LYS A 553 30.17 -22.05 2.63
C LYS A 553 28.79 -22.28 2.04
N GLU A 554 27.98 -21.23 1.89
CA GLU A 554 26.66 -21.34 1.26
C GLU A 554 26.77 -21.79 -0.21
N ILE A 555 27.64 -21.17 -1.01
CA ILE A 555 27.87 -21.58 -2.41
C ILE A 555 28.26 -23.06 -2.48
N ASN A 556 29.19 -23.50 -1.63
CA ASN A 556 29.64 -24.90 -1.62
C ASN A 556 28.51 -25.87 -1.19
N ASN A 557 27.72 -25.51 -0.19
CA ASN A 557 26.58 -26.32 0.24
C ASN A 557 25.54 -26.46 -0.89
N ILE A 558 25.24 -25.38 -1.60
CA ILE A 558 24.31 -25.42 -2.74
C ILE A 558 24.92 -26.26 -3.88
N ARG A 559 26.19 -26.05 -4.24
CA ARG A 559 26.87 -26.84 -5.29
C ARG A 559 26.87 -28.34 -5.00
N ASN A 560 27.04 -28.73 -3.74
CA ASN A 560 27.10 -30.14 -3.35
C ASN A 560 25.71 -30.80 -3.29
N SER A 561 24.67 -30.05 -2.93
CA SER A 561 23.30 -30.59 -2.76
C SER A 561 22.44 -30.51 -4.03
N LEU A 562 22.65 -29.49 -4.87
CA LEU A 562 21.83 -29.23 -6.06
C LEU A 562 21.77 -30.42 -7.04
N PRO A 563 22.87 -31.12 -7.39
CA PRO A 563 22.82 -32.23 -8.33
C PRO A 563 21.94 -33.39 -7.84
N GLN A 564 21.95 -33.66 -6.53
CA GLN A 564 21.12 -34.72 -5.94
C GLN A 564 19.64 -34.32 -5.92
N LEU A 565 19.34 -33.05 -5.64
CA LEU A 565 17.98 -32.52 -5.70
C LEU A 565 17.41 -32.55 -7.12
N GLU A 566 18.22 -32.18 -8.12
CA GLU A 566 17.84 -32.24 -9.54
C GLU A 566 17.54 -33.68 -9.97
N LYS A 567 18.39 -34.65 -9.58
CA LYS A 567 18.17 -36.07 -9.85
C LYS A 567 16.86 -36.59 -9.22
N ASN A 568 16.56 -36.18 -8.00
CA ASN A 568 15.32 -36.54 -7.33
C ASN A 568 14.11 -35.94 -8.06
N LEU A 569 14.19 -34.68 -8.48
CA LEU A 569 13.12 -34.00 -9.21
C LEU A 569 12.82 -34.66 -10.58
N ASP A 570 13.85 -35.12 -11.30
CA ASP A 570 13.68 -35.85 -12.56
C ASP A 570 13.01 -37.22 -12.34
N SER A 571 13.35 -37.90 -11.24
CA SER A 571 12.67 -39.14 -10.82
C SER A 571 11.19 -38.89 -10.50
N GLU A 572 10.88 -37.82 -9.75
CA GLU A 572 9.50 -37.45 -9.42
C GLU A 572 8.68 -37.08 -10.66
N LYS A 573 9.30 -36.43 -11.65
CA LYS A 573 8.67 -36.13 -12.94
C LYS A 573 8.28 -37.41 -13.67
N THR A 574 9.20 -38.37 -13.74
CA THR A 574 8.95 -39.68 -14.39
C THR A 574 7.81 -40.43 -13.70
N ASP A 575 7.78 -40.42 -12.36
CA ASP A 575 6.71 -40.97 -11.54
C ASP A 575 5.34 -40.32 -11.83
N LEU A 576 5.31 -39.00 -11.99
CA LEU A 576 4.10 -38.25 -12.34
C LEU A 576 3.59 -38.61 -13.73
N ASP A 577 4.47 -38.65 -14.73
CA ASP A 577 4.12 -39.02 -16.10
C ASP A 577 3.54 -40.44 -16.16
N ASN A 578 4.09 -41.38 -15.38
CA ASN A 578 3.57 -42.75 -15.27
C ASN A 578 2.19 -42.79 -14.61
N LYS A 579 1.99 -42.05 -13.51
CA LYS A 579 0.68 -41.96 -12.83
C LYS A 579 -0.39 -41.30 -13.70
N GLU A 580 -0.01 -40.33 -14.53
CA GLU A 580 -0.93 -39.70 -15.49
C GLU A 580 -1.44 -40.70 -16.53
N LYS A 581 -0.55 -41.56 -17.06
CA LYS A 581 -0.92 -42.65 -17.98
C LYS A 581 -1.84 -43.68 -17.31
N GLU A 582 -1.57 -44.06 -16.06
CA GLU A 582 -2.45 -44.97 -15.30
C GLU A 582 -3.86 -44.40 -15.14
N ILE A 583 -3.98 -43.12 -14.79
CA ILE A 583 -5.28 -42.42 -14.67
C ILE A 583 -6.01 -42.40 -16.02
N ALA A 584 -5.29 -42.13 -17.12
CA ALA A 584 -5.89 -42.15 -18.46
C ALA A 584 -6.47 -43.53 -18.81
N ASN A 585 -5.73 -44.61 -18.55
CA ASN A 585 -6.22 -45.97 -18.79
C ASN A 585 -7.46 -46.31 -17.94
N GLN A 586 -7.46 -45.93 -16.66
CA GLN A 586 -8.61 -46.15 -15.77
C GLN A 586 -9.87 -45.38 -16.23
N ARG A 587 -9.71 -44.18 -16.80
CA ARG A 587 -10.83 -43.44 -17.40
C ARG A 587 -11.44 -44.17 -18.59
N GLU A 588 -10.61 -44.74 -19.46
CA GLU A 588 -11.09 -45.55 -20.59
C GLU A 588 -11.86 -46.80 -20.13
N GLU A 589 -11.41 -47.47 -19.06
CA GLU A 589 -12.11 -48.62 -18.49
C GLU A 589 -13.51 -48.22 -17.96
N VAL A 590 -13.61 -47.13 -17.20
CA VAL A 590 -14.90 -46.60 -16.73
C VAL A 590 -15.84 -46.28 -17.90
N GLU A 591 -15.31 -45.68 -18.97
CA GLU A 591 -16.10 -45.35 -20.17
C GLU A 591 -16.62 -46.61 -20.88
N LYS A 592 -15.77 -47.63 -21.07
CA LYS A 592 -16.16 -48.93 -21.65
C LYS A 592 -17.29 -49.58 -20.86
N THR A 593 -17.16 -49.72 -19.55
CA THR A 593 -18.20 -50.30 -18.68
C THR A 593 -19.50 -49.47 -18.73
N SER A 594 -19.39 -48.13 -18.81
CA SER A 594 -20.55 -47.24 -18.93
C SER A 594 -21.31 -47.44 -20.26
N ASN A 595 -20.59 -47.65 -21.36
CA ASN A 595 -21.18 -47.94 -22.67
C ASN A 595 -21.89 -49.30 -22.69
N GLU A 596 -21.28 -50.33 -22.11
CA GLU A 596 -21.90 -51.66 -21.97
C GLU A 596 -23.20 -51.61 -21.14
N LEU A 597 -23.19 -50.88 -20.02
CA LEU A 597 -24.39 -50.65 -19.21
C LEU A 597 -25.54 -50.01 -20.01
N SER A 598 -25.23 -49.02 -20.84
CA SER A 598 -26.21 -48.33 -21.69
C SER A 598 -26.85 -49.29 -22.70
N GLN A 599 -26.05 -50.13 -23.34
CA GLN A 599 -26.53 -51.14 -24.30
C GLN A 599 -27.46 -52.16 -23.65
N ILE A 600 -27.10 -52.66 -22.45
CA ILE A 600 -27.93 -53.62 -21.71
C ILE A 600 -29.27 -52.98 -21.30
N LYS A 601 -29.26 -51.72 -20.82
CA LYS A 601 -30.50 -50.99 -20.48
C LYS A 601 -31.44 -50.87 -21.68
N LYS A 602 -30.90 -50.51 -22.85
CA LYS A 602 -31.68 -50.41 -24.08
C LYS A 602 -32.30 -51.76 -24.45
N SER A 603 -31.52 -52.83 -24.39
CA SER A 603 -32.00 -54.18 -24.74
C SER A 603 -33.06 -54.72 -23.78
N ILE A 604 -32.99 -54.39 -22.48
CA ILE A 604 -34.06 -54.70 -21.51
C ILE A 604 -35.36 -53.97 -21.89
N LYS A 605 -35.28 -52.68 -22.23
CA LYS A 605 -36.44 -51.87 -22.59
C LYS A 605 -37.15 -52.38 -23.87
N GLU A 606 -36.37 -52.79 -24.87
CA GLU A 606 -36.91 -53.40 -26.10
C GLU A 606 -37.70 -54.67 -25.79
N LYS A 607 -37.12 -55.57 -24.99
CA LYS A 607 -37.78 -56.84 -24.61
C LYS A 607 -39.01 -56.64 -23.72
N GLN A 608 -39.03 -55.60 -22.88
CA GLN A 608 -40.24 -55.22 -22.13
C GLN A 608 -41.37 -54.78 -23.08
N GLY A 609 -41.06 -54.02 -24.14
CA GLY A 609 -42.05 -53.65 -25.15
C GLY A 609 -42.63 -54.86 -25.90
N ASP A 610 -41.81 -55.88 -26.19
CA ASP A 610 -42.29 -57.14 -26.78
C ASP A 610 -43.27 -57.88 -25.86
N LEU A 611 -43.03 -57.85 -24.54
CA LEU A 611 -43.90 -58.47 -23.53
C LEU A 611 -45.27 -57.78 -23.46
N ASP A 612 -45.29 -56.44 -23.44
CA ASP A 612 -46.52 -55.64 -23.42
C ASP A 612 -47.41 -55.89 -24.66
N LEU A 613 -46.79 -56.09 -25.83
CA LEU A 613 -47.51 -56.43 -27.07
C LEU A 613 -48.17 -57.81 -27.02
N LEU A 614 -47.54 -58.80 -26.37
CA LEU A 614 -48.12 -60.13 -26.19
C LEU A 614 -49.31 -60.10 -25.23
N GLU A 615 -49.23 -59.32 -24.15
CA GLU A 615 -50.31 -59.20 -23.18
C GLU A 615 -51.58 -58.58 -23.78
N ASN A 616 -51.44 -57.54 -24.61
CA ASN A 616 -52.56 -56.94 -25.33
C ASN A 616 -53.25 -57.91 -26.30
N LYS A 617 -52.50 -58.81 -26.93
CA LYS A 617 -53.07 -59.84 -27.82
C LYS A 617 -53.90 -60.87 -27.04
N ASP A 618 -53.47 -61.26 -25.84
CA ASP A 618 -54.22 -62.20 -24.99
C ASP A 618 -55.56 -61.64 -24.52
N LEU A 619 -55.60 -60.34 -24.17
CA LEU A 619 -56.85 -59.65 -23.84
C LEU A 619 -57.86 -59.68 -25.01
N LYS A 620 -57.39 -59.38 -26.22
CA LYS A 620 -58.25 -59.39 -27.43
C LYS A 620 -58.81 -60.78 -27.75
N LEU A 621 -58.04 -61.84 -27.50
CA LEU A 621 -58.50 -63.22 -27.68
C LEU A 621 -59.63 -63.59 -26.69
N LYS A 622 -59.58 -63.10 -25.44
CA LYS A 622 -60.64 -63.33 -24.45
C LYS A 622 -61.95 -62.66 -24.86
N GLU A 623 -61.89 -61.43 -25.37
CA GLU A 623 -63.07 -60.69 -25.83
C GLU A 623 -63.78 -61.37 -27.01
N LEU A 624 -63.02 -61.84 -28.01
CA LEU A 624 -63.58 -62.55 -29.17
C LEU A 624 -64.31 -63.84 -28.78
N LYS A 625 -63.79 -64.58 -27.79
CA LYS A 625 -64.45 -65.78 -27.27
C LYS A 625 -65.79 -65.48 -26.59
N ALA A 626 -65.89 -64.37 -25.85
CA ALA A 626 -67.13 -63.95 -25.22
C ALA A 626 -68.20 -63.58 -26.25
N GLN A 627 -67.83 -62.83 -27.29
CA GLN A 627 -68.75 -62.46 -28.38
C GLN A 627 -69.30 -63.68 -29.14
N LYS A 628 -68.47 -64.71 -29.34
CA LYS A 628 -68.90 -65.96 -29.96
C LYS A 628 -70.02 -66.62 -29.16
N GLN A 629 -69.87 -66.72 -27.84
CA GLN A 629 -70.84 -67.36 -26.96
C GLN A 629 -72.22 -66.67 -27.01
N GLU A 630 -72.25 -65.33 -27.07
CA GLU A 630 -73.50 -64.57 -27.14
C GLU A 630 -74.30 -64.86 -28.44
N ILE A 631 -73.59 -65.09 -29.56
CA ILE A 631 -74.23 -65.45 -30.84
C ILE A 631 -74.85 -66.86 -30.77
N GLU A 632 -74.14 -67.81 -30.15
CA GLU A 632 -74.63 -69.19 -29.98
C GLU A 632 -75.93 -69.24 -29.16
N GLU A 633 -76.01 -68.46 -28.07
CA GLU A 633 -77.19 -68.36 -27.21
C GLU A 633 -78.41 -67.81 -27.98
N LYS A 634 -78.24 -66.76 -28.79
CA LYS A 634 -79.33 -66.17 -29.60
C LYS A 634 -79.88 -67.14 -30.66
N ILE A 635 -79.02 -67.94 -31.29
CA ILE A 635 -79.44 -68.96 -32.25
C ILE A 635 -80.32 -70.01 -31.57
N ALA A 636 -79.93 -70.46 -30.36
CA ALA A 636 -80.67 -71.45 -29.59
C ALA A 636 -82.07 -70.95 -29.21
N GLU A 637 -82.19 -69.72 -28.72
CA GLU A 637 -83.50 -69.11 -28.38
C GLU A 637 -84.46 -69.05 -29.58
N ASN A 638 -83.96 -68.65 -30.74
CA ASN A 638 -84.76 -68.54 -31.96
C ASN A 638 -85.23 -69.91 -32.47
N LYS A 639 -84.41 -70.97 -32.32
CA LYS A 639 -84.82 -72.35 -32.65
C LYS A 639 -86.01 -72.80 -31.81
N GLU A 640 -86.04 -72.45 -30.53
CA GLU A 640 -87.15 -72.80 -29.64
C GLU A 640 -88.43 -72.01 -29.98
N LYS A 641 -88.32 -70.73 -30.34
CA LYS A 641 -89.47 -69.92 -30.81
C LYS A 641 -90.11 -70.50 -32.08
N ILE A 642 -89.30 -70.95 -33.05
CA ILE A 642 -89.79 -71.61 -34.26
C ILE A 642 -90.61 -72.85 -33.91
N LYS A 643 -90.12 -73.67 -32.98
CA LYS A 643 -90.79 -74.90 -32.53
C LYS A 643 -92.16 -74.62 -31.90
N GLN A 644 -92.28 -73.55 -31.10
CA GLN A 644 -93.55 -73.12 -30.51
C GLN A 644 -94.57 -72.68 -31.58
N LEU A 645 -94.12 -71.94 -32.59
CA LEU A 645 -94.97 -71.52 -33.71
C LEU A 645 -95.49 -72.73 -34.51
N ASP A 646 -94.66 -73.75 -34.71
CA ASP A 646 -95.08 -74.99 -35.38
C ASP A 646 -96.20 -75.72 -34.65
N THR A 647 -96.10 -75.86 -33.32
CA THR A 647 -97.17 -76.47 -32.51
C THR A 647 -98.47 -75.67 -32.59
N SER A 648 -98.38 -74.33 -32.59
CA SER A 648 -99.55 -73.45 -32.70
C SER A 648 -100.26 -73.59 -34.05
N ILE A 649 -99.51 -73.70 -35.15
CA ILE A 649 -100.04 -73.96 -36.50
C ILE A 649 -100.76 -75.31 -36.55
N GLN A 650 -100.18 -76.37 -35.97
CA GLN A 650 -100.80 -77.70 -35.95
C GLN A 650 -102.16 -77.69 -35.22
N ASN A 651 -102.25 -77.04 -34.07
CA ASN A 651 -103.50 -76.94 -33.30
C ASN A 651 -104.61 -76.23 -34.09
N LYS A 652 -104.28 -75.14 -34.79
CA LYS A 652 -105.28 -74.40 -35.59
C LYS A 652 -105.79 -75.21 -36.78
N ASN A 653 -104.91 -75.99 -37.43
CA ASN A 653 -105.33 -76.90 -38.50
C ASN A 653 -106.33 -77.97 -38.02
N ALA A 654 -106.19 -78.46 -36.78
CA ALA A 654 -107.15 -79.40 -36.21
C ALA A 654 -108.54 -78.77 -36.04
N ILE A 655 -108.61 -77.51 -35.58
CA ILE A 655 -109.87 -76.77 -35.43
C ILE A 655 -110.59 -76.61 -36.78
N ILE A 656 -109.87 -76.24 -37.83
CA ILE A 656 -110.43 -76.11 -39.19
C ILE A 656 -111.06 -77.44 -39.65
N LYS A 657 -110.37 -78.55 -39.41
CA LYS A 657 -110.85 -79.89 -39.80
C LYS A 657 -112.15 -80.28 -39.09
N ASP A 658 -112.36 -79.83 -37.86
CA ASP A 658 -113.61 -80.09 -37.14
C ASP A 658 -114.75 -79.16 -37.60
N LEU A 659 -114.45 -77.89 -37.91
CA LEU A 659 -115.42 -76.99 -38.54
C LEU A 659 -115.93 -77.54 -39.89
N ASP A 660 -115.04 -78.11 -40.70
CA ASP A 660 -115.41 -78.75 -41.98
C ASP A 660 -116.47 -79.85 -41.82
N LYS A 661 -116.37 -80.66 -40.76
CA LYS A 661 -117.34 -81.74 -40.49
C LYS A 661 -118.70 -81.19 -40.07
N GLU A 662 -118.72 -80.09 -39.30
CA GLU A 662 -119.98 -79.47 -38.88
C GLU A 662 -120.71 -78.82 -40.05
N ILE A 663 -119.97 -78.19 -40.97
CA ILE A 663 -120.51 -77.62 -42.20
C ILE A 663 -121.22 -78.69 -43.04
N GLU A 664 -120.59 -79.87 -43.21
CA GLU A 664 -121.20 -80.96 -43.98
C GLU A 664 -122.50 -81.49 -43.35
N LYS A 665 -122.54 -81.66 -42.02
CA LYS A 665 -123.78 -82.07 -41.34
C LYS A 665 -124.92 -81.07 -41.53
N ALA A 666 -124.61 -79.77 -41.51
CA ALA A 666 -125.60 -78.73 -41.72
C ALA A 666 -126.19 -78.80 -43.14
N LYS A 667 -125.36 -79.06 -44.17
CA LYS A 667 -125.83 -79.28 -45.55
C LYS A 667 -126.78 -80.48 -45.66
N GLU A 668 -126.41 -81.58 -45.04
CA GLU A 668 -127.18 -82.84 -45.10
C GLU A 668 -128.57 -82.69 -44.48
N ASN A 669 -128.68 -81.99 -43.35
CA ASN A 669 -129.96 -81.67 -42.71
C ASN A 669 -130.89 -80.86 -43.62
N ILE A 670 -130.36 -79.83 -44.29
CA ILE A 670 -131.12 -78.98 -45.23
C ILE A 670 -131.69 -79.84 -46.36
N GLU A 671 -130.91 -80.78 -46.89
CA GLU A 671 -131.35 -81.62 -48.00
C GLU A 671 -132.48 -82.59 -47.61
N ASN A 672 -132.42 -83.17 -46.41
CA ASN A 672 -133.47 -84.06 -45.91
C ASN A 672 -134.82 -83.33 -45.72
N LEU A 673 -134.78 -82.10 -45.19
CA LEU A 673 -135.99 -81.27 -45.04
C LEU A 673 -136.65 -80.95 -46.39
N ARG A 674 -135.85 -80.74 -47.45
CA ARG A 674 -136.35 -80.52 -48.82
C ARG A 674 -137.06 -81.75 -49.38
N LYS A 675 -136.52 -82.95 -49.19
CA LYS A 675 -137.12 -84.21 -49.68
C LYS A 675 -138.49 -84.50 -49.06
N ASN A 676 -138.66 -84.23 -47.77
CA ASN A 676 -139.94 -84.43 -47.09
C ASN A 676 -141.04 -83.49 -47.60
N LYS A 677 -140.67 -82.24 -47.93
CA LYS A 677 -141.57 -81.26 -48.53
C LYS A 677 -142.18 -81.75 -49.85
N GLU A 678 -141.39 -82.38 -50.73
CA GLU A 678 -141.87 -82.93 -52.01
C GLU A 678 -142.87 -84.08 -51.84
N GLN A 679 -142.72 -84.91 -50.80
CA GLN A 679 -143.63 -86.03 -50.56
C GLN A 679 -145.04 -85.57 -50.15
N ILE A 680 -145.14 -84.51 -49.34
CA ILE A 680 -146.42 -83.91 -48.94
C ILE A 680 -147.19 -83.39 -50.16
N GLU A 681 -146.47 -82.85 -51.14
CA GLU A 681 -147.03 -82.29 -52.38
C GLU A 681 -147.67 -83.39 -53.26
N LYS A 682 -147.10 -84.60 -53.26
CA LYS A 682 -147.65 -85.77 -53.96
C LYS A 682 -148.97 -86.29 -53.37
N ILE A 683 -149.13 -86.26 -52.04
CA ILE A 683 -150.34 -86.73 -51.35
C ILE A 683 -151.55 -85.86 -51.73
N LYS A 684 -151.35 -84.54 -51.88
CA LYS A 684 -152.38 -83.59 -52.29
C LYS A 684 -152.99 -83.92 -53.66
N ILE A 685 -152.19 -84.42 -54.60
CA ILE A 685 -152.61 -84.74 -55.98
C ILE A 685 -153.50 -85.98 -56.03
N LEU A 686 -153.23 -87.00 -55.22
CA LEU A 686 -153.99 -88.26 -55.22
C LEU A 686 -155.43 -88.09 -54.70
N SER A 687 -155.66 -87.18 -53.76
CA SER A 687 -156.98 -86.92 -53.18
C SER A 687 -158.00 -86.35 -54.18
N LYS A 688 -157.56 -85.67 -55.25
CA LYS A 688 -158.44 -85.05 -56.25
C LYS A 688 -159.04 -86.03 -57.28
N LYS A 689 -158.50 -87.24 -57.43
CA LYS A 689 -158.86 -88.16 -58.54
C LYS A 689 -160.04 -89.11 -58.27
N LYS A 690 -160.54 -89.23 -57.04
CA LYS A 690 -161.40 -90.35 -56.62
C LYS A 690 -162.94 -90.16 -56.80
N LEU A 691 -163.43 -89.11 -57.46
CA LEU A 691 -164.84 -88.68 -57.34
C LEU A 691 -165.56 -88.38 -58.68
N THR A 692 -165.12 -88.98 -59.79
CA THR A 692 -165.71 -88.76 -61.13
C THR A 692 -166.28 -90.03 -61.79
N ILE A 693 -166.87 -90.95 -61.01
CA ILE A 693 -167.67 -92.08 -61.55
C ILE A 693 -169.13 -91.88 -61.18
#